data_AF-A0A533XCH6-F1
#
_entry.id   AF-A0A533XCH6-F1
#
_cell.length_a   1.000
_cell.length_b   1.000
_cell.length_c   1.000
_cell.angle_alpha   90.00
_cell.angle_beta   90.00
_cell.angle_gamma   90.00
#
_symmetry.space_group_name_H-M   'P 1'
#
loop_
_entity.id
_entity.type
_entity.pdbx_description
1 polymer ?
#
loop_
_entity_poly.entity_id
_entity_poly.type
_entity_poly.pdbx_seq_one_letter_code
_entity_poly.pdbx_strand_id
1 'polypeptide(L)'
;MEEFTPVVKDGCGVFGVLRKEGAEKIGNSVALKAIECVRYRGSSLGAGFAAFTNREEPRPPARIKVFVDGKESLQEVRDHLSEYSKRGLRMLSESLPDSTTKGVFTVYEVLVDSPDELLFEATNTLNVLMSKEGIRARVYSSGRYVNVYKDVGYPREVAKKCNLVEDRVFADAWLAHTRQPTNSPGRYPIWSHPFSSVEFAIVHNGDISSYGANMEFLKSVGITKHVGTDSEVVAQLLDHLVRVRRLSVRDVAALLSNPYERRLDGAIHGARIRELIIRLRGAQLDGPFTIVAGYCDGQDTYLLGLTDRSKFRPIVVGEDDGRYFVASEEGQIRTLSPEARVWTIEPGRFFLASLKRGIIEPGRRDRELFMGYSVRRDLDRFPQDRPFFAHDVIDAKGLSYAALNESILQVMAEGRREVKVTNLQGQRYIGVNLQKPEFLGARIILYGYPGNCLANFNSGLQFIVHGNAADDVGDAMHAGRVIVHGDARDVIGQALQGGDIFVRGSVGNRAGIQMREYRERKPCMIVGGRADDYLGEYMAGGIIAILGLNRRRNHEGSLAGRFAGTGMVGGKIFIRSMVRDDEVGLPPPREDVLNYLYSLHLDGMLGAEEYRSVIGQETLDYFALKKRLPSIAFSKIERIFSGKYVKPISSDYRELDSDEYRLLESRLTDYFETFGLTKRLFEEVITSKFTVIAPYESTIPEIHRAESQVVEE
;
A
#
# COMPACT_ATOMS: atom_id res chain seq x y z
N MET A 1 36.25 -10.00 -10.49
CA MET A 1 35.27 -10.05 -11.59
C MET A 1 33.91 -9.82 -10.95
N GLU A 2 33.46 -8.57 -10.98
CA GLU A 2 32.15 -8.13 -10.51
C GLU A 2 31.18 -8.23 -11.70
N GLU A 3 30.41 -9.30 -11.80
CA GLU A 3 29.28 -9.37 -12.74
C GLU A 3 28.00 -9.00 -12.00
N PHE A 4 27.62 -7.72 -12.05
CA PHE A 4 26.30 -7.28 -11.63
C PHE A 4 25.30 -7.48 -12.78
N THR A 5 24.42 -8.45 -12.58
CA THR A 5 23.27 -8.87 -13.39
C THR A 5 22.33 -7.68 -13.72
N PRO A 6 21.59 -7.69 -14.85
CA PRO A 6 20.71 -6.59 -15.25
C PRO A 6 19.72 -6.20 -14.16
N VAL A 7 19.74 -4.92 -13.76
CA VAL A 7 18.78 -4.35 -12.80
C VAL A 7 17.50 -3.98 -13.54
N VAL A 8 16.45 -4.79 -13.38
CA VAL A 8 15.10 -4.46 -13.85
C VAL A 8 14.46 -3.50 -12.87
N LYS A 9 13.97 -2.36 -13.38
CA LYS A 9 13.55 -1.19 -12.61
C LYS A 9 12.02 -1.12 -12.52
N ASP A 10 11.48 -1.47 -11.36
CA ASP A 10 10.03 -1.63 -11.16
C ASP A 10 9.37 -0.53 -10.27
N GLY A 11 10.11 0.46 -9.76
CA GLY A 11 9.55 1.61 -9.02
C GLY A 11 10.41 2.09 -7.84
N CYS A 12 9.92 3.00 -6.99
CA CYS A 12 10.69 3.40 -5.81
C CYS A 12 10.58 2.38 -4.69
N GLY A 13 11.64 2.23 -3.89
CA GLY A 13 11.60 1.52 -2.61
C GLY A 13 11.59 2.51 -1.44
N VAL A 14 10.67 2.31 -0.50
CA VAL A 14 10.58 3.11 0.75
C VAL A 14 10.80 2.24 1.97
N PHE A 15 11.43 2.82 2.99
CA PHE A 15 11.62 2.19 4.29
C PHE A 15 11.60 3.22 5.41
N GLY A 16 11.05 2.83 6.56
CA GLY A 16 11.14 3.56 7.81
C GLY A 16 11.17 2.62 9.01
N VAL A 17 11.92 2.99 10.03
CA VAL A 17 12.02 2.26 11.29
C VAL A 17 12.07 3.23 12.45
N LEU A 18 11.36 2.90 13.53
CA LEU A 18 11.30 3.65 14.78
C LEU A 18 11.54 2.69 15.94
N ARG A 19 12.43 3.05 16.86
CA ARG A 19 12.62 2.26 18.08
C ARG A 19 11.44 2.44 19.04
N LYS A 20 11.19 1.43 19.85
CA LYS A 20 10.28 1.49 21.00
C LYS A 20 10.96 2.23 22.16
N GLU A 21 10.15 2.75 23.08
CA GLU A 21 10.64 3.31 24.33
C GLU A 21 11.48 2.26 25.10
N GLY A 22 12.62 2.67 25.64
CA GLY A 22 13.56 1.78 26.33
C GLY A 22 14.49 0.95 25.42
N ALA A 23 14.20 0.82 24.12
CA ALA A 23 15.11 0.16 23.18
C ALA A 23 16.31 1.06 22.82
N GLU A 24 17.42 0.46 22.41
CA GLU A 24 18.62 1.17 21.95
C GLU A 24 18.35 1.99 20.69
N LYS A 25 19.14 3.07 20.50
CA LYS A 25 19.12 3.84 19.26
C LYS A 25 19.57 2.99 18.08
N ILE A 26 18.96 3.21 16.94
CA ILE A 26 19.13 2.40 15.73
C ILE A 26 20.35 2.94 14.95
N GLY A 27 21.31 2.07 14.66
CA GLY A 27 22.44 2.37 13.77
C GLY A 27 22.02 2.51 12.30
N ASN A 28 22.75 3.34 11.53
CA ASN A 28 22.50 3.56 10.11
C ASN A 28 22.55 2.28 9.25
N SER A 29 23.28 1.25 9.68
CA SER A 29 23.38 -0.04 8.98
C SER A 29 22.02 -0.72 8.83
N VAL A 30 21.09 -0.52 9.77
CA VAL A 30 19.72 -1.05 9.72
C VAL A 30 18.96 -0.49 8.53
N ALA A 31 19.01 0.84 8.35
CA ALA A 31 18.37 1.52 7.23
C ALA A 31 19.01 1.13 5.88
N LEU A 32 20.35 1.04 5.83
CA LEU A 32 21.08 0.60 4.64
C LEU A 32 20.73 -0.83 4.24
N LYS A 33 20.76 -1.77 5.19
CA LYS A 33 20.46 -3.19 4.91
C LYS A 33 19.03 -3.35 4.38
N ALA A 34 18.06 -2.68 5.00
CA ALA A 34 16.66 -2.78 4.57
C ALA A 34 16.38 -2.19 3.20
N ILE A 35 17.02 -1.08 2.81
CA ILE A 35 16.79 -0.49 1.49
C ILE A 35 17.55 -1.23 0.39
N GLU A 36 18.72 -1.80 0.68
CA GLU A 36 19.48 -2.62 -0.27
C GLU A 36 18.72 -3.91 -0.65
N CYS A 37 17.89 -4.47 0.25
CA CYS A 37 17.01 -5.60 -0.07
C CYS A 37 16.10 -5.34 -1.28
N VAL A 38 15.70 -4.08 -1.49
CA VAL A 38 14.84 -3.66 -2.59
C VAL A 38 15.57 -2.74 -3.56
N ARG A 39 16.91 -2.79 -3.59
CA ARG A 39 17.75 -1.98 -4.50
C ARG A 39 17.27 -2.08 -5.94
N TYR A 40 16.87 -3.29 -6.34
CA TYR A 40 16.41 -3.61 -7.68
C TYR A 40 15.20 -2.78 -8.13
N ARG A 41 14.35 -2.30 -7.20
CA ARG A 41 13.22 -1.46 -7.56
C ARG A 41 13.69 -0.15 -8.20
N GLY A 42 14.71 0.48 -7.60
CA GLY A 42 15.22 1.78 -7.99
C GLY A 42 16.32 1.75 -9.05
N SER A 43 16.92 2.91 -9.27
CA SER A 43 18.02 3.14 -10.22
C SER A 43 19.15 3.90 -9.56
N SER A 44 20.24 4.11 -10.31
CA SER A 44 21.35 4.98 -9.91
C SER A 44 20.99 6.47 -9.85
N LEU A 45 19.73 6.86 -10.10
CA LEU A 45 19.29 8.26 -10.19
C LEU A 45 18.86 8.86 -8.83
N GLY A 46 19.15 8.19 -7.72
CA GLY A 46 19.02 8.76 -6.39
C GLY A 46 18.74 7.76 -5.29
N ALA A 47 19.38 7.96 -4.16
CA ALA A 47 19.07 7.29 -2.90
C ALA A 47 19.36 8.22 -1.72
N GLY A 48 18.90 7.84 -0.54
CA GLY A 48 19.19 8.60 0.65
C GLY A 48 18.56 8.04 1.92
N PHE A 49 18.90 8.71 3.01
CA PHE A 49 18.58 8.36 4.37
C PHE A 49 18.19 9.62 5.15
N ALA A 50 17.28 9.50 6.12
CA ALA A 50 17.01 10.54 7.10
C ALA A 50 17.08 9.94 8.50
N ALA A 51 17.83 10.58 9.40
CA ALA A 51 17.94 10.22 10.79
C ALA A 51 17.14 11.20 11.65
N PHE A 52 16.41 10.69 12.63
CA PHE A 52 15.67 11.48 13.63
C PHE A 52 16.20 11.15 15.01
N THR A 53 16.74 12.14 15.70
CA THR A 53 17.33 11.94 17.03
C THR A 53 16.76 12.95 18.00
N ASN A 54 15.95 12.47 18.94
CA ASN A 54 15.61 13.23 20.11
C ASN A 54 16.86 13.36 21.01
N ARG A 55 17.14 14.59 21.44
CA ARG A 55 18.31 14.95 22.25
C ARG A 55 17.82 15.38 23.62
N GLU A 56 18.61 15.05 24.65
CA GLU A 56 18.31 15.47 26.03
C GLU A 56 18.42 16.98 26.22
N GLU A 57 19.21 17.65 25.36
CA GLU A 57 19.29 19.11 25.32
C GLU A 57 17.91 19.72 24.96
N PRO A 58 17.38 20.65 25.77
CA PRO A 58 16.05 21.23 25.54
C PRO A 58 15.87 21.92 24.19
N ARG A 59 16.96 22.38 23.58
CA ARG A 59 16.98 23.04 22.27
C ARG A 59 18.37 22.96 21.63
N PRO A 60 18.70 21.85 20.95
CA PRO A 60 19.98 21.71 20.29
C PRO A 60 20.06 22.66 19.08
N PRO A 61 21.27 23.02 18.61
CA PRO A 61 21.44 23.80 17.40
C PRO A 61 20.72 23.18 16.20
N ALA A 62 20.10 24.02 15.37
CA ALA A 62 19.53 23.57 14.11
C ALA A 62 20.65 23.36 13.08
N ARG A 63 20.52 22.32 12.28
CA ARG A 63 21.40 22.03 11.16
C ARG A 63 20.73 22.50 9.87
N ILE A 64 21.48 23.19 9.03
CA ILE A 64 21.08 23.53 7.66
C ILE A 64 22.07 22.85 6.72
N LYS A 65 21.57 22.03 5.79
CA LYS A 65 22.34 21.45 4.70
C LYS A 65 21.85 22.00 3.36
N VAL A 66 22.80 22.51 2.59
CA VAL A 66 22.55 23.20 1.33
C VAL A 66 23.39 22.52 0.24
N PHE A 67 22.73 22.14 -0.85
CA PHE A 67 23.45 21.86 -2.09
C PHE A 67 23.87 23.18 -2.70
N VAL A 68 25.16 23.37 -2.99
CA VAL A 68 25.71 24.58 -3.61
C VAL A 68 26.37 24.24 -4.94
N ASP A 69 26.10 25.03 -5.97
CA ASP A 69 26.76 24.93 -7.27
C ASP A 69 27.88 25.98 -7.38
N GLY A 70 29.09 25.58 -7.00
CA GLY A 70 30.28 26.42 -7.11
C GLY A 70 30.49 27.42 -5.96
N LYS A 71 31.63 28.12 -6.03
CA LYS A 71 32.11 29.02 -4.96
C LYS A 71 31.24 30.28 -4.79
N GLU A 72 30.71 30.81 -5.89
CA GLU A 72 29.85 31.99 -5.89
C GLU A 72 28.54 31.72 -5.13
N SER A 73 27.86 30.63 -5.47
CA SER A 73 26.64 30.18 -4.78
C SER A 73 26.88 29.91 -3.29
N LEU A 74 28.04 29.36 -2.93
CA LEU A 74 28.43 29.17 -1.52
C LEU A 74 28.54 30.50 -0.77
N GLN A 75 29.19 31.51 -1.39
CA GLN A 75 29.33 32.82 -0.77
C GLN A 75 27.97 33.50 -0.59
N GLU A 76 27.11 33.48 -1.61
CA GLU A 76 25.75 34.04 -1.52
C GLU A 76 24.92 33.39 -0.39
N VAL A 77 25.03 32.07 -0.23
CA VAL A 77 24.36 31.35 0.87
C VAL A 77 24.86 31.82 2.23
N ARG A 78 26.18 32.00 2.39
CA ARG A 78 26.79 32.45 3.66
C ARG A 78 26.40 33.88 3.98
N ASP A 79 26.42 34.76 2.98
CA ASP A 79 26.06 36.17 3.14
C ASP A 79 24.59 36.29 3.55
N HIS A 80 23.69 35.59 2.85
CA HIS A 80 22.27 35.55 3.16
C HIS A 80 22.01 35.08 4.60
N LEU A 81 22.63 33.98 5.04
CA LEU A 81 22.46 33.51 6.43
C LEU A 81 23.02 34.52 7.45
N SER A 82 24.12 35.20 7.11
CA SER A 82 24.75 36.18 7.98
C SER A 82 23.88 37.42 8.21
N GLU A 83 23.07 37.83 7.22
CA GLU A 83 22.11 38.94 7.36
C GLU A 83 21.09 38.71 8.48
N TYR A 84 20.73 37.45 8.75
CA TYR A 84 19.80 37.08 9.81
C TYR A 84 20.42 37.07 11.21
N SER A 85 21.75 37.25 11.32
CA SER A 85 22.45 37.30 12.61
C SER A 85 21.90 38.39 13.53
N LYS A 86 21.58 39.56 12.97
CA LYS A 86 20.99 40.68 13.73
C LYS A 86 19.58 40.38 14.23
N ARG A 87 18.90 39.40 13.64
CA ARG A 87 17.54 38.98 13.97
C ARG A 87 17.50 37.75 14.89
N GLY A 88 18.65 37.21 15.27
CA GLY A 88 18.77 36.09 16.20
C GLY A 88 19.12 34.73 15.57
N LEU A 89 19.54 34.68 14.30
CA LEU A 89 20.09 33.47 13.68
C LEU A 89 21.62 33.52 13.73
N ARG A 90 22.23 32.83 14.69
CA ARG A 90 23.68 32.82 14.90
C ARG A 90 24.29 31.54 14.33
N MET A 91 25.22 31.68 13.40
CA MET A 91 26.03 30.55 12.91
C MET A 91 27.03 30.12 13.99
N LEU A 92 27.07 28.82 14.31
CA LEU A 92 27.91 28.25 15.36
C LEU A 92 29.13 27.54 14.78
N SER A 93 28.93 26.72 13.74
CA SER A 93 29.98 25.98 13.06
C SER A 93 29.59 25.68 11.62
N GLU A 94 30.58 25.60 10.75
CA GLU A 94 30.41 25.34 9.32
C GLU A 94 31.25 24.12 8.91
N SER A 95 30.71 23.31 8.00
CA SER A 95 31.44 22.32 7.24
C SER A 95 31.41 22.73 5.77
N LEU A 96 32.58 23.06 5.23
CA LEU A 96 32.71 23.49 3.84
C LEU A 96 32.59 22.30 2.89
N PRO A 97 32.13 22.53 1.64
CA PRO A 97 32.08 21.46 0.66
C PRO A 97 33.47 20.97 0.25
N ASP A 98 33.61 19.66 -0.03
CA ASP A 98 34.86 19.04 -0.49
C ASP A 98 35.34 19.56 -1.86
N SER A 99 34.43 20.15 -2.65
CA SER A 99 34.71 20.79 -3.93
C SER A 99 33.74 21.93 -4.20
N THR A 100 34.19 22.94 -4.93
CA THR A 100 33.37 24.05 -5.43
C THR A 100 33.40 24.13 -6.96
N THR A 101 33.48 22.98 -7.64
CA THR A 101 33.41 22.89 -9.10
C THR A 101 32.01 23.27 -9.60
N LYS A 102 31.95 24.19 -10.58
CA LYS A 102 30.69 24.60 -11.21
C LYS A 102 30.06 23.46 -12.02
N GLY A 103 28.75 23.32 -11.95
CA GLY A 103 27.96 22.23 -12.53
C GLY A 103 27.87 20.98 -11.66
N VAL A 104 28.50 20.96 -10.48
CA VAL A 104 28.49 19.83 -9.54
C VAL A 104 28.01 20.33 -8.18
N PHE A 105 26.82 19.90 -7.77
CA PHE A 105 26.29 20.21 -6.45
C PHE A 105 27.08 19.49 -5.36
N THR A 106 27.61 20.26 -4.41
CA THR A 106 28.27 19.74 -3.21
C THR A 106 27.56 20.23 -1.96
N VAL A 107 27.81 19.59 -0.82
CA VAL A 107 27.08 19.87 0.43
C VAL A 107 27.84 20.89 1.26
N TYR A 108 27.17 21.99 1.57
CA TYR A 108 27.53 22.91 2.63
C TYR A 108 26.64 22.64 3.85
N GLU A 109 27.23 22.45 5.03
CA GLU A 109 26.51 22.23 6.29
C GLU A 109 26.86 23.35 7.28
N VAL A 110 25.84 23.87 7.97
CA VAL A 110 26.02 24.85 9.04
C VAL A 110 25.12 24.52 10.22
N LEU A 111 25.68 24.59 11.43
CA LEU A 111 24.91 24.57 12.67
C LEU A 111 24.59 26.00 13.07
N VAL A 112 23.33 26.26 13.39
CA VAL A 112 22.82 27.58 13.76
C VAL A 112 22.00 27.52 15.04
N ASP A 113 22.11 28.57 15.82
CA ASP A 113 21.20 28.88 16.92
C ASP A 113 20.19 29.93 16.43
N SER A 114 18.89 29.62 16.46
CA SER A 114 17.86 30.46 15.84
C SER A 114 16.47 30.13 16.39
N PRO A 115 15.54 31.10 16.51
CA PRO A 115 14.09 30.85 16.50
C PRO A 115 13.64 29.98 15.33
N ASP A 116 12.64 29.11 15.54
CA ASP A 116 12.16 28.18 14.51
C ASP A 116 11.47 28.93 13.36
N GLU A 117 10.73 30.00 13.66
CA GLU A 117 10.12 30.89 12.66
C GLU A 117 11.19 31.56 11.79
N LEU A 118 12.26 32.05 12.41
CA LEU A 118 13.38 32.70 11.72
C LEU A 118 14.19 31.70 10.89
N LEU A 119 14.38 30.48 11.39
CA LEU A 119 15.03 29.40 10.65
C LEU A 119 14.24 29.06 9.37
N PHE A 120 12.92 28.93 9.50
CA PHE A 120 12.05 28.67 8.37
C PHE A 120 12.07 29.82 7.36
N GLU A 121 11.97 31.07 7.83
CA GLU A 121 12.02 32.25 6.96
C GLU A 121 13.34 32.35 6.20
N ALA A 122 14.48 32.19 6.89
CA ALA A 122 15.80 32.28 6.29
C ALA A 122 16.00 31.21 5.21
N THR A 123 15.63 29.96 5.51
CA THR A 123 15.80 28.83 4.59
C THR A 123 14.83 28.88 3.40
N ASN A 124 13.57 29.27 3.62
CA ASN A 124 12.59 29.44 2.56
C ASN A 124 12.98 30.59 1.61
N THR A 125 13.38 31.74 2.16
CA THR A 125 13.84 32.88 1.37
C THR A 125 15.08 32.53 0.56
N LEU A 126 16.05 31.83 1.16
CA LEU A 126 17.24 31.36 0.46
C LEU A 126 16.87 30.47 -0.73
N ASN A 127 15.96 29.52 -0.54
CA ASN A 127 15.46 28.65 -1.60
C ASN A 127 14.78 29.42 -2.73
N VAL A 128 14.05 30.48 -2.42
CA VAL A 128 13.42 31.37 -3.42
C VAL A 128 14.48 32.13 -4.21
N LEU A 129 15.45 32.76 -3.53
CA LEU A 129 16.51 33.55 -4.15
C LEU A 129 17.38 32.70 -5.08
N MET A 130 17.82 31.53 -4.59
CA MET A 130 18.74 30.64 -5.29
C MET A 130 18.09 29.81 -6.41
N SER A 131 16.79 30.01 -6.66
CA SER A 131 16.03 29.34 -7.72
C SER A 131 15.47 30.30 -8.78
N LYS A 132 15.87 31.59 -8.80
CA LYS A 132 15.36 32.60 -9.76
C LYS A 132 15.78 32.34 -11.20
N GLU A 133 17.05 32.02 -11.42
CA GLU A 133 17.68 31.82 -12.74
C GLU A 133 18.19 30.38 -12.86
N GLY A 134 17.31 29.42 -12.60
CA GLY A 134 17.70 28.03 -12.33
C GLY A 134 18.16 27.84 -10.89
N ILE A 135 18.35 26.58 -10.49
CA ILE A 135 18.72 26.22 -9.12
C ILE A 135 20.25 26.33 -9.03
N ARG A 136 20.76 27.32 -8.29
CA ARG A 136 22.20 27.53 -8.00
C ARG A 136 22.59 27.04 -6.61
N ALA A 137 21.62 27.03 -5.69
CA ALA A 137 21.72 26.35 -4.41
C ALA A 137 20.34 25.90 -3.93
N ARG A 138 20.30 24.90 -3.05
CA ARG A 138 19.06 24.38 -2.48
C ARG A 138 19.26 23.89 -1.05
N VAL A 139 18.56 24.50 -0.11
CA VAL A 139 18.37 23.94 1.23
C VAL A 139 17.51 22.70 1.07
N TYR A 140 18.08 21.54 1.41
CA TYR A 140 17.39 20.25 1.30
C TYR A 140 17.17 19.58 2.65
N SER A 141 17.83 20.07 3.71
CA SER A 141 17.64 19.67 5.10
C SER A 141 17.79 20.87 6.00
N SER A 142 16.80 21.15 6.83
CA SER A 142 16.87 22.16 7.88
C SER A 142 16.12 21.65 9.10
N GLY A 143 16.70 21.71 10.29
CA GLY A 143 16.03 21.24 11.51
C GLY A 143 17.00 20.84 12.62
N ARG A 144 16.47 20.60 13.81
CA ARG A 144 17.21 20.29 15.04
C ARG A 144 17.40 18.79 15.24
N TYR A 145 16.36 18.03 14.94
CA TYR A 145 16.26 16.63 15.26
C TYR A 145 16.38 15.75 14.02
N VAL A 146 16.19 16.32 12.82
CA VAL A 146 16.35 15.64 11.54
C VAL A 146 17.74 15.86 10.93
N ASN A 147 18.26 14.83 10.26
CA ASN A 147 19.46 14.93 9.43
C ASN A 147 19.29 14.09 8.16
N VAL A 148 19.28 14.76 6.99
CA VAL A 148 19.13 14.08 5.69
C VAL A 148 20.48 13.89 5.00
N TYR A 149 20.67 12.70 4.46
CA TYR A 149 21.81 12.26 3.66
C TYR A 149 21.28 11.76 2.34
N LYS A 150 21.59 12.43 1.23
CA LYS A 150 21.07 12.02 -0.09
C LYS A 150 22.01 12.44 -1.19
N ASP A 151 22.09 11.61 -2.22
CA ASP A 151 22.87 11.90 -3.42
C ASP A 151 22.38 11.03 -4.59
N VAL A 152 22.92 11.27 -5.79
CA VAL A 152 22.79 10.41 -6.96
C VAL A 152 23.65 9.15 -6.76
N GLY A 153 23.03 7.99 -6.96
CA GLY A 153 23.64 6.67 -6.81
C GLY A 153 22.66 5.65 -6.25
N TYR A 154 23.09 4.38 -6.20
CA TYR A 154 22.39 3.34 -5.45
C TYR A 154 22.60 3.51 -3.93
N PRO A 155 21.77 2.88 -3.06
CA PRO A 155 21.82 3.15 -1.63
C PRO A 155 23.19 2.93 -0.97
N ARG A 156 23.91 1.85 -1.30
CA ARG A 156 25.27 1.60 -0.80
C ARG A 156 26.30 2.62 -1.31
N GLU A 157 26.16 3.11 -2.53
CA GLU A 157 27.03 4.14 -3.09
C GLU A 157 26.82 5.48 -2.37
N VAL A 158 25.56 5.87 -2.17
CA VAL A 158 25.20 7.07 -1.40
C VAL A 158 25.65 6.93 0.05
N ALA A 159 25.43 5.77 0.68
CA ALA A 159 25.92 5.51 2.02
C ALA A 159 27.45 5.65 2.11
N LYS A 160 28.21 5.18 1.11
CA LYS A 160 29.67 5.40 1.05
C LYS A 160 30.03 6.88 0.99
N LYS A 161 29.38 7.65 0.12
CA LYS A 161 29.61 9.10 0.00
C LYS A 161 29.26 9.87 1.29
N CYS A 162 28.26 9.40 2.02
CA CYS A 162 27.82 10.01 3.28
C CYS A 162 28.49 9.42 4.53
N ASN A 163 29.48 8.53 4.40
CA ASN A 163 30.10 7.82 5.52
C ASN A 163 29.11 7.03 6.41
N LEU A 164 28.15 6.34 5.79
CA LEU A 164 27.11 5.54 6.43
C LEU A 164 27.19 4.03 6.09
N VAL A 165 28.35 3.53 5.63
CA VAL A 165 28.54 2.09 5.37
C VAL A 165 28.71 1.31 6.67
N GLU A 166 29.42 1.90 7.63
CA GLU A 166 29.60 1.39 9.00
C GLU A 166 28.67 2.15 9.94
N ASP A 167 28.33 1.56 11.09
CA ASP A 167 27.53 2.25 12.10
C ASP A 167 28.32 3.40 12.73
N ARG A 168 27.89 4.62 12.41
CA ARG A 168 28.46 5.89 12.89
C ARG A 168 27.40 6.82 13.44
N VAL A 169 26.17 6.69 12.98
CA VAL A 169 25.04 7.52 13.38
C VAL A 169 23.98 6.61 14.01
N PHE A 170 23.62 6.92 15.25
CA PHE A 170 22.58 6.23 15.99
C PHE A 170 21.41 7.20 16.23
N ALA A 171 20.21 6.78 15.84
CA ALA A 171 19.02 7.64 15.83
C ALA A 171 17.80 6.90 16.40
N ASP A 172 16.79 7.66 16.82
CA ASP A 172 15.52 7.10 17.31
C ASP A 172 14.67 6.54 16.16
N ALA A 173 14.74 7.19 14.99
CA ALA A 173 14.14 6.70 13.76
C ALA A 173 15.04 6.92 12.54
N TRP A 174 14.85 6.07 11.54
CA TRP A 174 15.46 6.20 10.22
C TRP A 174 14.43 6.08 9.11
N LEU A 175 14.63 6.84 8.04
CA LEU A 175 14.01 6.61 6.73
C LEU A 175 15.09 6.27 5.72
N ALA A 176 14.74 5.48 4.71
CA ALA A 176 15.60 5.19 3.57
C ALA A 176 14.81 5.07 2.26
N HIS A 177 15.47 5.39 1.15
CA HIS A 177 14.85 5.37 -0.18
C HIS A 177 15.81 4.95 -1.28
N THR A 178 15.29 4.25 -2.29
CA THR A 178 15.91 4.03 -3.59
C THR A 178 14.95 4.47 -4.70
N ARG A 179 15.43 5.27 -5.66
CA ARG A 179 14.58 6.07 -6.56
C ARG A 179 14.51 5.49 -7.97
N GLN A 180 13.30 5.45 -8.52
CA GLN A 180 13.04 5.34 -9.96
C GLN A 180 12.32 6.61 -10.43
N PRO A 181 12.98 7.53 -11.16
CA PRO A 181 12.34 8.77 -11.59
C PRO A 181 11.27 8.51 -12.65
N THR A 182 10.09 9.10 -12.44
CA THR A 182 8.97 9.12 -13.40
C THR A 182 8.81 10.51 -14.02
N ASN A 183 8.85 11.56 -13.20
CA ASN A 183 8.44 12.92 -13.61
C ASN A 183 9.54 13.99 -13.48
N SER A 184 10.77 13.64 -13.07
CA SER A 184 11.86 14.61 -12.89
C SER A 184 13.21 14.10 -13.42
N PRO A 185 14.11 14.99 -13.86
CA PRO A 185 15.32 14.61 -14.62
C PRO A 185 16.25 13.66 -13.88
N GLY A 186 16.28 13.71 -12.54
CA GLY A 186 17.11 12.84 -11.71
C GLY A 186 18.62 13.00 -11.88
N ARG A 187 19.06 14.06 -12.57
CA ARG A 187 20.47 14.34 -12.85
C ARG A 187 21.24 14.81 -11.62
N TYR A 188 20.57 15.51 -10.72
CA TYR A 188 21.17 16.17 -9.56
C TYR A 188 20.56 15.65 -8.25
N PRO A 189 21.32 15.70 -7.15
CA PRO A 189 20.89 15.17 -5.86
C PRO A 189 19.70 15.92 -5.24
N ILE A 190 19.41 17.15 -5.72
CA ILE A 190 18.24 17.94 -5.32
C ILE A 190 16.91 17.18 -5.52
N TRP A 191 16.83 16.28 -6.51
CA TRP A 191 15.64 15.46 -6.79
C TRP A 191 15.65 14.10 -6.11
N SER A 192 16.71 13.75 -5.39
CA SER A 192 16.77 12.50 -4.62
C SER A 192 15.97 12.65 -3.33
N HIS A 193 15.30 11.58 -2.91
CA HIS A 193 14.72 11.46 -1.57
C HIS A 193 15.83 11.16 -0.54
N PRO A 194 15.58 11.40 0.76
CA PRO A 194 14.39 12.02 1.35
C PRO A 194 14.21 13.51 1.01
N PHE A 195 12.94 13.96 1.01
CA PHE A 195 12.61 15.38 1.05
C PHE A 195 12.29 15.78 2.48
N SER A 196 12.72 16.96 2.91
CA SER A 196 12.45 17.43 4.26
C SER A 196 12.03 18.89 4.30
N SER A 197 11.24 19.21 5.32
CA SER A 197 10.82 20.57 5.65
C SER A 197 10.82 20.69 7.17
N VAL A 198 11.75 21.50 7.71
CA VAL A 198 12.00 21.62 9.15
C VAL A 198 12.16 20.22 9.76
N GLU A 199 11.44 19.87 10.83
CA GLU A 199 11.60 18.59 11.51
C GLU A 199 10.95 17.38 10.83
N PHE A 200 10.35 17.56 9.64
CA PHE A 200 9.79 16.46 8.85
C PHE A 200 10.78 16.01 7.78
N ALA A 201 10.88 14.70 7.56
CA ALA A 201 11.36 14.16 6.29
C ALA A 201 10.46 13.03 5.79
N ILE A 202 10.39 12.88 4.48
CA ILE A 202 9.57 11.87 3.83
C ILE A 202 10.33 11.13 2.73
N VAL A 203 9.91 9.88 2.52
CA VAL A 203 10.22 9.07 1.35
C VAL A 203 8.91 8.63 0.70
N HIS A 204 8.85 8.64 -0.63
CA HIS A 204 7.60 8.49 -1.38
C HIS A 204 7.79 7.55 -2.56
N ASN A 205 6.84 6.61 -2.72
CA ASN A 205 6.69 5.80 -3.91
C ASN A 205 5.30 6.02 -4.51
N GLY A 206 5.23 6.60 -5.70
CA GLY A 206 3.95 6.97 -6.30
C GLY A 206 4.04 8.19 -7.20
N ASP A 207 2.88 8.68 -7.59
CA ASP A 207 2.68 9.93 -8.32
C ASP A 207 1.40 10.61 -7.82
N ILE A 208 1.54 11.82 -7.29
CA ILE A 208 0.42 12.55 -6.67
C ILE A 208 -0.28 13.40 -7.74
N SER A 209 -1.47 12.98 -8.15
CA SER A 209 -2.27 13.69 -9.17
C SER A 209 -2.82 15.03 -8.68
N SER A 210 -2.99 15.18 -7.37
CA SER A 210 -3.42 16.44 -6.73
C SER A 210 -2.33 17.52 -6.65
N TYR A 211 -1.13 17.25 -7.18
CA TYR A 211 0.05 18.13 -7.07
C TYR A 211 -0.25 19.60 -7.34
N GLY A 212 -0.99 19.92 -8.40
CA GLY A 212 -1.35 21.31 -8.74
C GLY A 212 -2.18 22.00 -7.64
N ALA A 213 -3.18 21.32 -7.10
CA ALA A 213 -4.01 21.85 -6.02
C ALA A 213 -3.21 22.04 -4.72
N ASN A 214 -2.32 21.09 -4.42
CA ASN A 214 -1.44 21.15 -3.25
C ASN A 214 -0.45 22.32 -3.34
N MET A 215 0.12 22.55 -4.52
CA MET A 215 0.98 23.69 -4.82
C MET A 215 0.25 25.01 -4.63
N GLU A 216 -0.96 25.17 -5.18
CA GLU A 216 -1.74 26.41 -5.02
C GLU A 216 -2.11 26.67 -3.55
N PHE A 217 -2.42 25.61 -2.78
CA PHE A 217 -2.61 25.73 -1.34
C PHE A 217 -1.36 26.26 -0.64
N LEU A 218 -0.18 25.68 -0.90
CA LEU A 218 1.09 26.13 -0.33
C LEU A 218 1.44 27.58 -0.72
N LYS A 219 1.18 27.97 -1.97
CA LYS A 219 1.34 29.36 -2.43
C LYS A 219 0.46 30.33 -1.66
N SER A 220 -0.79 29.95 -1.39
CA SER A 220 -1.72 30.78 -0.60
C SER A 220 -1.25 31.05 0.83
N VAL A 221 -0.32 30.23 1.35
CA VAL A 221 0.28 30.39 2.69
C VAL A 221 1.75 30.85 2.64
N GLY A 222 2.22 31.35 1.49
CA GLY A 222 3.53 31.98 1.34
C GLY A 222 4.68 31.05 0.93
N ILE A 223 4.42 29.78 0.62
CA ILE A 223 5.42 28.81 0.15
C ILE A 223 5.31 28.70 -1.38
N THR A 224 6.26 29.30 -2.11
CA THR A 224 6.07 29.59 -3.55
C THR A 224 7.08 28.95 -4.50
N LYS A 225 8.24 28.48 -4.04
CA LYS A 225 9.31 27.94 -4.90
C LYS A 225 9.69 26.50 -4.54
N HIS A 226 9.47 25.61 -5.50
CA HIS A 226 9.63 24.16 -5.37
C HIS A 226 10.59 23.63 -6.45
N VAL A 227 11.24 22.49 -6.20
CA VAL A 227 12.15 21.84 -7.16
C VAL A 227 11.42 21.04 -8.25
N GLY A 228 10.08 21.04 -8.22
CA GLY A 228 9.24 20.37 -9.20
C GLY A 228 8.95 18.90 -8.89
N THR A 229 8.79 18.54 -7.61
CA THR A 229 8.40 17.20 -7.18
C THR A 229 7.27 17.26 -6.15
N ASP A 230 6.32 16.36 -6.31
CA ASP A 230 5.24 16.10 -5.35
C ASP A 230 5.71 15.82 -3.92
N SER A 231 6.85 15.15 -3.78
CA SER A 231 7.37 14.71 -2.50
C SER A 231 7.84 15.88 -1.63
N GLU A 232 8.37 16.94 -2.26
CA GLU A 232 8.70 18.17 -1.55
C GLU A 232 7.44 18.89 -1.06
N VAL A 233 6.41 18.94 -1.90
CA VAL A 233 5.12 19.52 -1.57
C VAL A 233 4.49 18.81 -0.37
N VAL A 234 4.52 17.48 -0.33
CA VAL A 234 4.00 16.73 0.83
C VAL A 234 4.80 17.01 2.11
N ALA A 235 6.13 17.09 2.04
CA ALA A 235 6.95 17.42 3.21
C ALA A 235 6.58 18.80 3.78
N GLN A 236 6.32 19.78 2.90
CA GLN A 236 5.90 21.14 3.28
C GLN A 236 4.46 21.18 3.79
N LEU A 237 3.55 20.37 3.23
CA LEU A 237 2.18 20.23 3.76
C LEU A 237 2.20 19.67 5.18
N LEU A 238 2.97 18.61 5.43
CA LEU A 238 3.12 18.02 6.77
C LEU A 238 3.65 19.05 7.78
N ASP A 239 4.74 19.74 7.44
CA ASP A 239 5.30 20.79 8.30
C ASP A 239 4.31 21.92 8.55
N HIS A 240 3.71 22.49 7.50
CA HIS A 240 2.79 23.61 7.64
C HIS A 240 1.57 23.25 8.50
N LEU A 241 0.95 22.09 8.25
CA LEU A 241 -0.25 21.67 8.95
C LEU A 241 0.03 21.32 10.43
N VAL A 242 1.17 20.72 10.74
CA VAL A 242 1.51 20.37 12.13
C VAL A 242 2.06 21.57 12.87
N ARG A 243 3.09 22.24 12.35
CA ARG A 243 3.80 23.31 13.08
C ARG A 243 3.04 24.63 13.07
N VAL A 244 2.53 25.05 11.90
CA VAL A 244 1.87 26.36 11.75
C VAL A 244 0.39 26.29 12.10
N ARG A 245 -0.33 25.29 11.58
CA ARG A 245 -1.78 25.11 11.87
C ARG A 245 -2.04 24.37 13.19
N ARG A 246 -1.00 23.89 13.86
CA ARG A 246 -1.06 23.22 15.18
C ARG A 246 -2.00 22.01 15.19
N LEU A 247 -2.08 21.30 14.07
CA LEU A 247 -2.85 20.06 13.98
C LEU A 247 -2.02 18.88 14.47
N SER A 248 -2.68 17.87 15.03
CA SER A 248 -2.01 16.63 15.41
C SER A 248 -1.52 15.88 14.17
N VAL A 249 -0.38 15.18 14.26
CA VAL A 249 0.15 14.34 13.16
C VAL A 249 -0.91 13.37 12.64
N ARG A 250 -1.76 12.87 13.54
CA ARG A 250 -2.88 11.98 13.21
C ARG A 250 -3.97 12.67 12.37
N ASP A 251 -4.42 13.86 12.76
CA ASP A 251 -5.43 14.60 12.01
C ASP A 251 -4.91 14.96 10.62
N VAL A 252 -3.63 15.35 10.53
CA VAL A 252 -2.96 15.62 9.26
C VAL A 252 -2.89 14.36 8.41
N ALA A 253 -2.47 13.22 8.98
CA ALA A 253 -2.45 11.95 8.26
C ALA A 253 -3.83 11.56 7.72
N ALA A 254 -4.88 11.69 8.54
CA ALA A 254 -6.26 11.43 8.11
C ALA A 254 -6.73 12.37 6.99
N LEU A 255 -6.38 13.66 7.05
CA LEU A 255 -6.68 14.63 6.00
C LEU A 255 -5.94 14.30 4.70
N LEU A 256 -4.64 14.03 4.77
CA LEU A 256 -3.81 13.76 3.59
C LEU A 256 -4.19 12.44 2.90
N SER A 257 -4.60 11.42 3.66
CA SER A 257 -5.09 10.13 3.11
C SER A 257 -6.39 10.23 2.31
N ASN A 258 -7.08 11.38 2.35
CA ASN A 258 -8.29 11.64 1.55
C ASN A 258 -9.33 10.48 1.61
N PRO A 259 -9.81 10.13 2.82
CA PRO A 259 -10.76 9.04 2.98
C PRO A 259 -12.10 9.39 2.33
N TYR A 260 -12.80 8.39 1.79
CA TYR A 260 -14.19 8.56 1.36
C TYR A 260 -15.04 9.15 2.50
N GLU A 261 -15.88 10.14 2.22
CA GLU A 261 -16.69 10.80 3.26
C GLU A 261 -17.56 9.81 4.07
N ARG A 262 -18.13 8.80 3.40
CA ARG A 262 -18.84 7.68 4.07
C ARG A 262 -18.01 6.89 5.10
N ARG A 263 -16.68 7.02 5.10
CA ARG A 263 -15.79 6.45 6.14
C ARG A 263 -15.80 7.26 7.43
N LEU A 264 -16.25 8.50 7.36
CA LEU A 264 -16.27 9.41 8.48
C LEU A 264 -17.55 9.25 9.31
N ASP A 265 -18.62 8.70 8.72
CA ASP A 265 -19.87 8.48 9.43
C ASP A 265 -19.68 7.45 10.55
N GLY A 266 -20.04 7.84 11.78
CA GLY A 266 -19.87 7.02 12.99
C GLY A 266 -18.42 6.82 13.46
N ALA A 267 -17.41 7.34 12.76
CA ALA A 267 -16.02 7.25 13.19
C ALA A 267 -15.73 8.21 14.36
N ILE A 268 -14.90 7.80 15.33
CA ILE A 268 -14.58 8.54 16.57
C ILE A 268 -14.12 9.99 16.29
N HIS A 269 -13.53 10.27 15.13
CA HIS A 269 -13.10 11.63 14.72
C HIS A 269 -13.68 12.08 13.38
N GLY A 270 -14.69 11.39 12.87
CA GLY A 270 -15.22 11.60 11.53
C GLY A 270 -15.68 13.02 11.26
N ALA A 271 -16.48 13.61 12.18
CA ALA A 271 -16.96 14.99 12.06
C ALA A 271 -15.82 16.01 12.00
N ARG A 272 -14.79 15.83 12.85
CA ARG A 272 -13.59 16.68 12.86
C ARG A 272 -12.81 16.58 11.56
N ILE A 273 -12.59 15.37 11.05
CA ILE A 273 -11.89 15.17 9.78
C ILE A 273 -12.69 15.75 8.61
N ARG A 274 -14.03 15.62 8.62
CA ARG A 274 -14.91 16.23 7.62
C ARG A 274 -14.78 17.76 7.60
N GLU A 275 -14.78 18.39 8.76
CA GLU A 275 -14.54 19.84 8.89
C GLU A 275 -13.17 20.26 8.33
N LEU A 276 -12.12 19.49 8.62
CA LEU A 276 -10.78 19.73 8.09
C LEU A 276 -10.73 19.58 6.57
N ILE A 277 -11.34 18.54 6.01
CA ILE A 277 -11.43 18.32 4.55
C ILE A 277 -12.07 19.53 3.87
N ILE A 278 -13.17 20.06 4.41
CA ILE A 278 -13.86 21.23 3.85
C ILE A 278 -12.96 22.47 3.91
N ARG A 279 -12.34 22.74 5.06
CA ARG A 279 -11.52 23.94 5.29
C ARG A 279 -10.16 23.90 4.58
N LEU A 280 -9.58 22.72 4.42
CA LEU A 280 -8.22 22.49 3.94
C LEU A 280 -8.21 21.63 2.68
N ARG A 281 -9.26 21.73 1.85
CA ARG A 281 -9.47 20.87 0.67
C ARG A 281 -8.25 20.77 -0.25
N GLY A 282 -7.48 21.85 -0.38
CA GLY A 282 -6.29 21.93 -1.21
C GLY A 282 -5.08 21.17 -0.65
N ALA A 283 -5.12 20.68 0.59
CA ALA A 283 -4.07 19.88 1.20
C ALA A 283 -4.25 18.37 1.00
N GLN A 284 -5.43 17.91 0.59
CA GLN A 284 -5.70 16.49 0.38
C GLN A 284 -4.83 15.92 -0.75
N LEU A 285 -4.37 14.67 -0.58
CA LEU A 285 -3.61 13.97 -1.61
C LEU A 285 -4.55 13.08 -2.44
N ASP A 286 -4.32 13.00 -3.73
CA ASP A 286 -4.96 12.04 -4.62
C ASP A 286 -3.95 11.46 -5.61
N GLY A 287 -4.30 10.34 -6.21
CA GLY A 287 -3.39 9.54 -7.06
C GLY A 287 -2.71 8.40 -6.30
N PRO A 288 -1.95 7.55 -7.01
CA PRO A 288 -1.29 6.39 -6.43
C PRO A 288 -0.08 6.79 -5.58
N PHE A 289 -0.13 6.61 -4.25
CA PHE A 289 1.01 6.90 -3.38
C PHE A 289 1.13 5.99 -2.16
N THR A 290 2.38 5.71 -1.81
CA THR A 290 2.82 5.25 -0.50
C THR A 290 3.86 6.24 0.02
N ILE A 291 3.62 6.82 1.20
CA ILE A 291 4.55 7.78 1.81
C ILE A 291 4.95 7.28 3.19
N VAL A 292 6.26 7.30 3.48
CA VAL A 292 6.78 7.10 4.84
C VAL A 292 7.39 8.39 5.32
N ALA A 293 6.93 8.88 6.46
CA ALA A 293 7.35 10.15 7.03
C ALA A 293 7.85 9.94 8.46
N GLY A 294 8.89 10.69 8.81
CA GLY A 294 9.43 10.81 10.15
C GLY A 294 9.30 12.24 10.63
N TYR A 295 9.06 12.39 11.93
CA TYR A 295 8.92 13.68 12.59
C TYR A 295 9.45 13.62 14.01
N CYS A 296 10.16 14.64 14.46
CA CYS A 296 10.56 14.77 15.86
C CYS A 296 10.46 16.22 16.30
N ASP A 297 9.71 16.48 17.37
CA ASP A 297 9.51 17.83 17.94
C ASP A 297 10.41 18.09 19.16
N GLY A 298 11.35 17.19 19.45
CA GLY A 298 12.17 17.19 20.67
C GLY A 298 11.47 16.63 21.90
N GLN A 299 10.15 16.41 21.84
CA GLN A 299 9.41 15.76 22.90
C GLN A 299 9.13 14.30 22.56
N ASP A 300 8.86 13.99 21.30
CA ASP A 300 8.55 12.66 20.82
C ASP A 300 9.10 12.46 19.39
N THR A 301 9.14 11.21 18.93
CA THR A 301 9.52 10.86 17.57
C THR A 301 8.45 9.98 16.97
N TYR A 302 8.03 10.32 15.76
CA TYR A 302 6.91 9.68 15.07
C TYR A 302 7.37 9.02 13.78
N LEU A 303 6.75 7.87 13.48
CA LEU A 303 6.85 7.19 12.20
C LEU A 303 5.44 7.04 11.62
N LEU A 304 5.25 7.58 10.42
CA LEU A 304 3.98 7.63 9.72
C LEU A 304 4.10 6.89 8.39
N GLY A 305 3.16 5.99 8.12
CA GLY A 305 2.96 5.35 6.81
C GLY A 305 1.60 5.72 6.24
N LEU A 306 1.57 6.41 5.11
CA LEU A 306 0.36 6.84 4.41
C LEU A 306 0.18 6.04 3.11
N THR A 307 -1.06 5.69 2.82
CA THR A 307 -1.48 5.15 1.52
C THR A 307 -2.64 5.97 0.97
N ASP A 308 -2.78 5.96 -0.36
CA ASP A 308 -3.96 6.49 -1.04
C ASP A 308 -5.21 5.65 -0.75
N ARG A 309 -6.39 6.22 -1.05
CA ARG A 309 -7.71 5.61 -0.77
C ARG A 309 -7.99 4.31 -1.53
N SER A 310 -7.33 4.11 -2.66
CA SER A 310 -7.45 2.92 -3.51
C SER A 310 -6.29 1.94 -3.30
N LYS A 311 -5.23 2.36 -2.59
CA LYS A 311 -4.01 1.61 -2.30
C LYS A 311 -3.40 0.99 -3.55
N PHE A 312 -2.93 1.84 -4.45
CA PHE A 312 -2.31 1.42 -5.71
C PHE A 312 -0.83 1.06 -5.57
N ARG A 313 -0.23 1.34 -4.41
CA ARG A 313 1.18 1.08 -4.14
C ARG A 313 1.32 0.17 -2.91
N PRO A 314 2.26 -0.78 -2.94
CA PRO A 314 2.49 -1.64 -1.79
C PRO A 314 2.98 -0.85 -0.59
N ILE A 315 2.49 -1.26 0.57
CA ILE A 315 3.05 -0.88 1.87
C ILE A 315 2.71 -1.96 2.89
N VAL A 316 3.74 -2.39 3.62
CA VAL A 316 3.63 -3.26 4.78
C VAL A 316 4.15 -2.54 6.00
N VAL A 317 3.62 -2.92 7.15
CA VAL A 317 4.05 -2.44 8.45
C VAL A 317 4.36 -3.64 9.33
N GLY A 318 5.22 -3.45 10.30
CA GLY A 318 5.54 -4.52 11.22
C GLY A 318 6.04 -4.04 12.56
N GLU A 319 6.10 -4.96 13.51
CA GLU A 319 6.73 -4.72 14.80
C GLU A 319 7.46 -5.95 15.32
N ASP A 320 8.58 -5.70 15.99
CA ASP A 320 9.28 -6.68 16.84
C ASP A 320 9.37 -6.17 18.28
N ASP A 321 10.15 -6.82 19.14
CA ASP A 321 10.25 -6.45 20.55
C ASP A 321 10.81 -5.04 20.79
N GLY A 322 11.61 -4.50 19.85
CA GLY A 322 12.29 -3.22 20.01
C GLY A 322 11.92 -2.15 18.99
N ARG A 323 11.20 -2.48 17.91
CA ARG A 323 11.05 -1.60 16.74
C ARG A 323 9.67 -1.68 16.09
N TYR A 324 9.30 -0.58 15.46
CA TYR A 324 8.21 -0.46 14.49
C TYR A 324 8.79 -0.23 13.10
N PHE A 325 8.19 -0.85 12.08
CA PHE A 325 8.66 -0.80 10.70
C PHE A 325 7.54 -0.35 9.76
N VAL A 326 7.92 0.39 8.73
CA VAL A 326 7.10 0.66 7.54
C VAL A 326 7.97 0.39 6.33
N ALA A 327 7.54 -0.46 5.42
CA ALA A 327 8.35 -0.87 4.29
C ALA A 327 7.50 -1.06 3.04
N SER A 328 8.16 -0.98 1.90
CA SER A 328 7.59 -1.36 0.61
C SER A 328 7.30 -2.85 0.53
N GLU A 329 8.19 -3.69 1.04
CA GLU A 329 8.09 -5.15 0.94
C GLU A 329 8.40 -5.81 2.29
N GLU A 330 7.73 -6.95 2.55
CA GLU A 330 7.94 -7.72 3.78
C GLU A 330 9.39 -8.21 3.92
N GLY A 331 10.07 -8.47 2.80
CA GLY A 331 11.47 -8.88 2.80
C GLY A 331 12.40 -7.88 3.48
N GLN A 332 12.11 -6.58 3.42
CA GLN A 332 12.90 -5.55 4.11
C GLN A 332 12.81 -5.69 5.64
N ILE A 333 11.61 -5.98 6.16
CA ILE A 333 11.37 -6.15 7.59
C ILE A 333 11.98 -7.47 8.06
N ARG A 334 11.69 -8.57 7.36
CA ARG A 334 12.14 -9.92 7.74
C ARG A 334 13.66 -10.09 7.68
N THR A 335 14.34 -9.36 6.79
CA THR A 335 15.81 -9.34 6.73
C THR A 335 16.45 -8.71 7.96
N LEU A 336 15.73 -7.81 8.64
CA LEU A 336 16.15 -7.21 9.90
C LEU A 336 15.66 -7.99 11.13
N SER A 337 14.44 -8.53 11.03
CA SER A 337 13.74 -9.17 12.12
C SER A 337 12.86 -10.32 11.59
N PRO A 338 13.42 -11.55 11.49
CA PRO A 338 12.71 -12.70 10.92
C PRO A 338 11.39 -13.02 11.63
N GLU A 339 11.28 -12.75 12.93
CA GLU A 339 10.08 -13.00 13.74
C GLU A 339 9.10 -11.83 13.81
N ALA A 340 9.39 -10.70 13.13
CA ALA A 340 8.54 -9.53 13.20
C ALA A 340 7.09 -9.88 12.84
N ARG A 341 6.13 -9.32 13.56
CA ARG A 341 4.72 -9.41 13.17
C ARG A 341 4.52 -8.41 12.03
N VAL A 342 4.03 -8.87 10.88
CA VAL A 342 3.89 -8.04 9.67
C VAL A 342 2.44 -8.06 9.19
N TRP A 343 1.92 -6.90 8.81
CA TRP A 343 0.59 -6.75 8.23
C TRP A 343 0.57 -5.60 7.20
N THR A 344 -0.52 -5.48 6.44
CA THR A 344 -0.72 -4.41 5.45
C THR A 344 -1.60 -3.29 5.99
N ILE A 345 -1.45 -2.08 5.45
CA ILE A 345 -2.37 -0.97 5.71
C ILE A 345 -3.63 -1.17 4.84
N GLU A 346 -4.82 -0.93 5.40
CA GLU A 346 -6.08 -0.92 4.65
C GLU A 346 -6.11 0.26 3.66
N PRO A 347 -6.77 0.13 2.50
CA PRO A 347 -6.93 1.26 1.57
C PRO A 347 -7.50 2.49 2.27
N GLY A 348 -6.92 3.67 2.06
CA GLY A 348 -7.35 4.94 2.68
C GLY A 348 -7.23 5.01 4.20
N ARG A 349 -6.37 4.18 4.81
CA ARG A 349 -5.95 4.28 6.22
C ARG A 349 -4.48 4.68 6.29
N PHE A 350 -3.97 4.83 7.50
CA PHE A 350 -2.57 5.17 7.74
C PHE A 350 -2.07 4.52 9.02
N PHE A 351 -0.77 4.23 9.04
CA PHE A 351 -0.05 3.77 10.22
C PHE A 351 0.62 4.97 10.91
N LEU A 352 0.49 5.08 12.22
CA LEU A 352 1.18 6.08 13.02
C LEU A 352 1.69 5.45 14.31
N ALA A 353 3.01 5.48 14.51
CA ALA A 353 3.65 5.12 15.76
C ALA A 353 4.39 6.33 16.35
N SER A 354 4.43 6.36 17.68
CA SER A 354 5.17 7.30 18.51
C SER A 354 6.16 6.51 19.34
N LEU A 355 7.34 7.09 19.57
CA LEU A 355 8.37 6.49 20.41
C LEU A 355 7.84 6.27 21.83
N LYS A 356 7.22 7.30 22.41
CA LYS A 356 6.71 7.31 23.79
C LYS A 356 5.34 6.65 23.97
N ARG A 357 4.50 6.66 22.94
CA ARG A 357 3.10 6.20 23.04
C ARG A 357 2.83 4.88 22.31
N GLY A 358 3.83 4.34 21.62
CA GLY A 358 3.68 3.16 20.79
C GLY A 358 2.78 3.42 19.56
N ILE A 359 2.05 2.41 19.13
CA ILE A 359 1.16 2.51 17.95
C ILE A 359 -0.08 3.34 18.32
N ILE A 360 -0.23 4.50 17.67
CA ILE A 360 -1.40 5.38 17.78
C ILE A 360 -2.47 4.94 16.78
N GLU A 361 -2.08 4.64 15.54
CA GLU A 361 -2.96 4.12 14.50
C GLU A 361 -2.28 2.92 13.81
N PRO A 362 -2.87 1.71 13.82
CA PRO A 362 -2.23 0.51 13.29
C PRO A 362 -2.30 0.38 11.76
N GLY A 363 -2.98 1.28 11.05
CA GLY A 363 -3.18 1.19 9.61
C GLY A 363 -4.30 0.25 9.15
N ARG A 364 -4.88 -0.57 10.03
CA ARG A 364 -6.06 -1.38 9.70
C ARG A 364 -6.89 -1.79 10.90
N ARG A 365 -8.13 -2.18 10.61
CA ARG A 365 -8.99 -2.89 11.56
C ARG A 365 -8.58 -4.36 11.60
N ASP A 366 -8.88 -5.04 12.71
CA ASP A 366 -8.71 -6.49 12.86
C ASP A 366 -7.31 -7.02 12.52
N ARG A 367 -6.28 -6.30 12.96
CA ARG A 367 -4.86 -6.64 12.73
C ARG A 367 -4.54 -8.12 13.02
N GLU A 368 -5.17 -8.69 14.04
CA GLU A 368 -4.98 -10.09 14.45
C GLU A 368 -5.32 -11.10 13.34
N LEU A 369 -6.24 -10.78 12.41
CA LEU A 369 -6.59 -11.67 11.29
C LEU A 369 -5.47 -11.79 10.25
N PHE A 370 -4.62 -10.78 10.11
CA PHE A 370 -3.43 -10.80 9.25
C PHE A 370 -2.17 -11.22 10.04
N MET A 371 -2.14 -11.00 11.35
CA MET A 371 -1.05 -11.54 12.18
C MET A 371 -1.15 -13.04 12.40
N GLY A 372 -2.36 -13.60 12.45
CA GLY A 372 -2.63 -14.98 12.89
C GLY A 372 -1.91 -16.08 12.13
N TYR A 373 -1.51 -15.83 10.87
CA TYR A 373 -0.76 -16.80 10.05
C TYR A 373 0.65 -16.35 9.69
N SER A 374 1.09 -15.17 10.14
CA SER A 374 2.43 -14.65 9.91
C SER A 374 3.41 -14.95 11.07
N VAL A 375 2.95 -15.64 12.12
CA VAL A 375 3.79 -16.10 13.24
C VAL A 375 4.35 -17.48 12.94
N ARG A 376 5.68 -17.59 12.96
CA ARG A 376 6.48 -18.80 12.68
C ARG A 376 6.06 -20.05 13.46
N ARG A 377 5.31 -19.92 14.57
CA ARG A 377 4.75 -21.02 15.36
C ARG A 377 3.95 -22.05 14.56
N ASP A 378 3.33 -21.65 13.43
CA ASP A 378 2.64 -22.59 12.55
C ASP A 378 3.56 -23.22 11.48
N LEU A 379 4.70 -22.59 11.15
CA LEU A 379 5.77 -23.18 10.35
C LEU A 379 6.56 -24.23 11.15
N ASP A 380 6.63 -24.09 12.47
CA ASP A 380 7.22 -25.08 13.39
C ASP A 380 6.39 -26.38 13.45
N ARG A 381 5.12 -26.37 13.03
CA ARG A 381 4.25 -27.55 12.96
C ARG A 381 4.47 -28.38 11.69
N PHE A 382 5.14 -27.84 10.69
CA PHE A 382 5.53 -28.58 9.50
C PHE A 382 6.98 -29.04 9.68
N PRO A 383 7.28 -30.33 9.42
CA PRO A 383 8.52 -30.95 9.88
C PRO A 383 9.75 -30.21 9.35
N GLN A 384 10.38 -29.43 10.24
CA GLN A 384 11.76 -28.91 10.10
C GLN A 384 12.78 -30.06 10.25
N ASP A 385 12.35 -31.19 10.82
CA ASP A 385 13.19 -32.27 11.32
C ASP A 385 13.41 -33.43 10.31
N ARG A 386 13.09 -33.26 9.03
CA ARG A 386 13.71 -34.14 8.03
C ARG A 386 15.06 -33.52 7.66
N PRO A 387 16.18 -34.24 7.84
CA PRO A 387 17.51 -33.68 7.60
C PRO A 387 17.58 -33.11 6.18
N PHE A 388 17.70 -31.79 6.07
CA PHE A 388 17.87 -31.07 4.81
C PHE A 388 19.30 -31.29 4.29
N PHE A 389 19.55 -32.45 3.67
CA PHE A 389 20.71 -32.76 2.83
C PHE A 389 20.22 -33.79 1.79
N ALA A 390 20.44 -33.75 0.48
CA ALA A 390 21.28 -32.97 -0.42
C ALA A 390 20.70 -33.00 -1.86
N HIS A 391 21.24 -32.16 -2.77
CA HIS A 391 21.03 -32.09 -4.24
C HIS A 391 19.70 -31.57 -4.83
N ASP A 392 18.61 -31.43 -4.07
CA ASP A 392 17.26 -31.16 -4.65
C ASP A 392 16.59 -29.84 -4.19
N VAL A 393 17.35 -28.95 -3.55
CA VAL A 393 16.83 -27.70 -2.97
C VAL A 393 17.65 -26.51 -3.48
N ILE A 394 16.96 -25.47 -3.95
CA ILE A 394 17.55 -24.18 -4.34
C ILE A 394 17.52 -23.25 -3.12
N ASP A 395 18.68 -22.70 -2.74
CA ASP A 395 18.75 -21.62 -1.74
C ASP A 395 18.63 -20.27 -2.45
N ALA A 396 17.56 -19.52 -2.18
CA ALA A 396 17.32 -18.22 -2.80
C ALA A 396 18.14 -17.08 -2.14
N LYS A 397 18.87 -17.34 -1.06
CA LYS A 397 19.59 -16.30 -0.32
C LYS A 397 20.62 -15.60 -1.21
N GLY A 398 20.47 -14.28 -1.33
CA GLY A 398 21.37 -13.45 -2.15
C GLY A 398 21.17 -13.58 -3.66
N LEU A 399 20.28 -14.47 -4.14
CA LEU A 399 19.95 -14.57 -5.54
C LEU A 399 19.00 -13.43 -5.95
N SER A 400 19.28 -12.85 -7.12
CA SER A 400 18.31 -12.03 -7.83
C SER A 400 17.12 -12.88 -8.25
N TYR A 401 15.97 -12.25 -8.51
CA TYR A 401 14.81 -12.99 -8.99
C TYR A 401 15.08 -13.66 -10.35
N ALA A 402 15.91 -13.06 -11.22
CA ALA A 402 16.29 -13.64 -12.50
C ALA A 402 17.13 -14.92 -12.32
N ALA A 403 18.16 -14.86 -11.48
CA ALA A 403 19.01 -16.02 -11.18
C ALA A 403 18.22 -17.16 -10.53
N LEU A 404 17.27 -16.83 -9.65
CA LEU A 404 16.39 -17.83 -9.05
C LEU A 404 15.49 -18.50 -10.09
N ASN A 405 14.84 -17.72 -10.97
CA ASN A 405 13.97 -18.27 -12.01
C ASN A 405 14.74 -19.13 -13.02
N GLU A 406 15.98 -18.77 -13.33
CA GLU A 406 16.86 -19.60 -14.17
C GLU A 406 17.24 -20.91 -13.47
N SER A 407 17.57 -20.85 -12.17
CA SER A 407 17.89 -22.05 -11.38
C SER A 407 16.71 -23.01 -11.33
N ILE A 408 15.49 -22.52 -11.12
CA ILE A 408 14.27 -23.35 -11.14
C ILE A 408 14.09 -23.99 -12.52
N LEU A 409 14.24 -23.20 -13.59
CA LEU A 409 14.10 -23.69 -14.96
C LEU A 409 15.12 -24.79 -15.29
N GLN A 410 16.39 -24.63 -14.89
CA GLN A 410 17.44 -25.62 -15.10
C GLN A 410 17.10 -26.94 -14.40
N VAL A 411 16.73 -26.90 -13.12
CA VAL A 411 16.34 -28.09 -12.37
C VAL A 411 15.15 -28.79 -13.03
N MET A 412 14.14 -28.05 -13.49
CA MET A 412 12.99 -28.65 -14.18
C MET A 412 13.37 -29.25 -15.54
N ALA A 413 14.29 -28.62 -16.28
CA ALA A 413 14.77 -29.11 -17.56
C ALA A 413 15.54 -30.44 -17.44
N GLU A 414 16.10 -30.75 -16.27
CA GLU A 414 16.69 -32.05 -15.94
C GLU A 414 15.63 -33.16 -15.72
N GLY A 415 14.33 -32.86 -15.94
CA GLY A 415 13.22 -33.79 -15.80
C GLY A 415 12.59 -33.80 -14.42
N ARG A 416 12.99 -32.89 -13.52
CA ARG A 416 12.50 -32.85 -12.14
C ARG A 416 11.10 -32.28 -12.09
N ARG A 417 10.23 -32.99 -11.36
CA ARG A 417 8.80 -32.69 -11.25
C ARG A 417 8.41 -32.04 -9.93
N GLU A 418 9.32 -31.99 -8.97
CA GLU A 418 9.19 -31.25 -7.73
C GLU A 418 10.47 -30.42 -7.51
N VAL A 419 10.32 -29.12 -7.27
CA VAL A 419 11.42 -28.19 -7.00
C VAL A 419 11.17 -27.50 -5.68
N LYS A 420 12.16 -27.50 -4.79
CA LYS A 420 12.09 -26.84 -3.49
C LYS A 420 12.98 -25.62 -3.48
N VAL A 421 12.46 -24.50 -3.00
CA VAL A 421 13.18 -23.24 -2.87
C VAL A 421 13.09 -22.75 -1.43
N THR A 422 14.22 -22.42 -0.82
CA THR A 422 14.30 -21.95 0.57
C THR A 422 14.86 -20.53 0.65
N ASN A 423 14.69 -19.89 1.80
CA ASN A 423 15.16 -18.52 2.07
C ASN A 423 14.66 -17.50 1.05
N LEU A 424 13.40 -17.60 0.63
CA LEU A 424 12.77 -16.61 -0.23
C LEU A 424 12.61 -15.29 0.52
N GLN A 425 13.12 -14.22 -0.08
CA GLN A 425 13.16 -12.87 0.50
C GLN A 425 12.62 -11.77 -0.42
N GLY A 426 11.54 -12.05 -1.15
CA GLY A 426 10.90 -11.10 -2.04
C GLY A 426 11.31 -11.24 -3.52
N GLN A 427 11.92 -12.36 -3.92
CA GLN A 427 12.19 -12.62 -5.34
C GLN A 427 10.87 -12.68 -6.12
N ARG A 428 10.80 -11.91 -7.21
CA ARG A 428 9.61 -11.68 -8.03
C ARG A 428 9.49 -12.64 -9.20
N TYR A 429 8.32 -12.62 -9.86
CA TYR A 429 8.07 -13.31 -11.12
C TYR A 429 8.33 -14.82 -11.09
N ILE A 430 8.31 -15.43 -9.90
CA ILE A 430 8.60 -16.85 -9.74
C ILE A 430 7.54 -17.64 -10.52
N GLY A 431 7.97 -18.37 -11.53
CA GLY A 431 7.11 -19.25 -12.33
C GLY A 431 6.66 -18.71 -13.70
N VAL A 432 6.92 -17.44 -14.01
CA VAL A 432 6.49 -16.82 -15.27
C VAL A 432 7.13 -17.48 -16.50
N ASN A 433 8.40 -17.90 -16.39
CA ASN A 433 9.15 -18.53 -17.48
C ASN A 433 9.00 -20.06 -17.53
N LEU A 434 8.09 -20.65 -16.73
CA LEU A 434 7.94 -22.11 -16.59
C LEU A 434 6.75 -22.69 -17.39
N GLN A 435 6.12 -21.90 -18.26
CA GLN A 435 4.92 -22.30 -19.00
C GLN A 435 5.25 -23.21 -20.19
N LYS A 436 5.69 -24.44 -19.91
CA LYS A 436 6.06 -25.43 -20.93
C LYS A 436 5.27 -26.75 -20.77
N PRO A 437 4.84 -27.41 -21.85
CA PRO A 437 4.07 -28.66 -21.78
C PRO A 437 4.75 -29.77 -20.96
N GLU A 438 6.08 -29.90 -21.08
CA GLU A 438 6.88 -30.90 -20.35
C GLU A 438 6.89 -30.71 -18.83
N PHE A 439 6.50 -29.53 -18.34
CA PHE A 439 6.43 -29.19 -16.92
C PHE A 439 5.02 -29.32 -16.33
N LEU A 440 3.99 -29.57 -17.16
CA LEU A 440 2.59 -29.61 -16.76
C LEU A 440 2.34 -30.53 -15.56
N GLY A 441 1.89 -29.99 -14.42
CA GLY A 441 1.62 -30.75 -13.19
C GLY A 441 2.82 -30.86 -12.23
N ALA A 442 3.96 -30.23 -12.54
CA ALA A 442 5.08 -30.13 -11.61
C ALA A 442 4.76 -29.23 -10.41
N ARG A 443 5.48 -29.46 -9.31
CA ARG A 443 5.29 -28.80 -8.01
C ARG A 443 6.47 -27.92 -7.68
N ILE A 444 6.21 -26.66 -7.35
CA ILE A 444 7.21 -25.69 -6.88
C ILE A 444 6.87 -25.34 -5.44
N ILE A 445 7.70 -25.80 -4.50
CA ILE A 445 7.51 -25.62 -3.06
C ILE A 445 8.43 -24.50 -2.58
N LEU A 446 7.84 -23.46 -2.03
CA LEU A 446 8.47 -22.17 -1.74
C LEU A 446 8.45 -21.92 -0.23
N TYR A 447 9.61 -21.87 0.41
CA TYR A 447 9.75 -21.56 1.83
C TYR A 447 10.26 -20.12 2.03
N GLY A 448 9.46 -19.31 2.70
CA GLY A 448 9.71 -17.88 2.90
C GLY A 448 8.66 -17.02 2.22
N TYR A 449 9.05 -15.85 1.75
CA TYR A 449 8.15 -14.81 1.25
C TYR A 449 8.47 -14.50 -0.22
N PRO A 450 7.81 -15.15 -1.19
CA PRO A 450 7.92 -14.78 -2.60
C PRO A 450 7.44 -13.34 -2.83
N GLY A 451 8.13 -12.64 -3.72
CA GLY A 451 7.80 -11.28 -4.14
C GLY A 451 6.64 -11.23 -5.14
N ASN A 452 6.43 -10.05 -5.71
CA ASN A 452 5.30 -9.79 -6.60
C ASN A 452 5.31 -10.73 -7.83
N CYS A 453 4.12 -10.95 -8.39
CA CYS A 453 3.94 -11.68 -9.66
C CYS A 453 4.28 -13.18 -9.57
N LEU A 454 4.10 -13.78 -8.38
CA LEU A 454 4.23 -15.23 -8.20
C LEU A 454 3.18 -15.96 -9.04
N ALA A 455 3.60 -16.95 -9.83
CA ALA A 455 2.74 -17.82 -10.61
C ALA A 455 1.87 -17.11 -11.67
N ASN A 456 2.27 -15.91 -12.12
CA ASN A 456 1.58 -15.23 -13.22
C ASN A 456 1.70 -16.06 -14.50
N PHE A 457 0.64 -16.05 -15.31
CA PHE A 457 0.45 -16.86 -16.53
C PHE A 457 0.48 -18.38 -16.31
N ASN A 458 0.36 -18.85 -15.07
CA ASN A 458 0.39 -20.28 -14.77
C ASN A 458 -0.69 -21.04 -15.55
N SER A 459 -0.27 -22.11 -16.22
CA SER A 459 -1.08 -22.91 -17.13
C SER A 459 -1.07 -24.39 -16.77
N GLY A 460 -0.75 -24.72 -15.51
CA GLY A 460 -0.90 -26.08 -14.99
C GLY A 460 0.13 -26.54 -13.95
N LEU A 461 0.99 -25.66 -13.44
CA LEU A 461 1.90 -25.95 -12.34
C LEU A 461 1.21 -25.80 -10.99
N GLN A 462 1.77 -26.44 -9.96
CA GLN A 462 1.36 -26.28 -8.56
C GLN A 462 2.41 -25.48 -7.79
N PHE A 463 2.04 -24.33 -7.25
CA PHE A 463 2.89 -23.52 -6.37
C PHE A 463 2.40 -23.64 -4.94
N ILE A 464 3.30 -23.97 -4.00
CA ILE A 464 2.98 -24.15 -2.58
C ILE A 464 3.88 -23.23 -1.77
N VAL A 465 3.31 -22.21 -1.14
CA VAL A 465 4.03 -21.19 -0.36
C VAL A 465 3.87 -21.46 1.13
N HIS A 466 4.97 -21.85 1.77
CA HIS A 466 5.11 -21.92 3.22
C HIS A 466 5.54 -20.56 3.77
N GLY A 467 4.59 -19.62 3.81
CA GLY A 467 4.77 -18.24 4.24
C GLY A 467 3.70 -17.31 3.64
N ASN A 468 3.96 -16.01 3.71
CA ASN A 468 3.14 -14.99 3.03
C ASN A 468 3.59 -14.84 1.57
N ALA A 469 2.68 -14.43 0.69
CA ALA A 469 3.00 -14.01 -0.67
C ALA A 469 2.73 -12.51 -0.86
N ALA A 470 3.57 -11.84 -1.66
CA ALA A 470 3.43 -10.41 -1.97
C ALA A 470 2.23 -10.13 -2.93
N ASP A 471 2.24 -8.98 -3.59
CA ASP A 471 1.12 -8.57 -4.45
C ASP A 471 1.07 -9.38 -5.75
N ASP A 472 -0.09 -9.37 -6.41
CA ASP A 472 -0.28 -9.84 -7.79
C ASP A 472 0.09 -11.32 -7.97
N VAL A 473 -0.39 -12.18 -7.07
CA VAL A 473 -0.19 -13.63 -7.18
C VAL A 473 -1.18 -14.23 -8.18
N GLY A 474 -0.70 -14.94 -9.20
CA GLY A 474 -1.54 -15.69 -10.13
C GLY A 474 -2.25 -14.83 -11.17
N ASP A 475 -1.66 -13.70 -11.57
CA ASP A 475 -2.21 -12.87 -12.66
C ASP A 475 -2.33 -13.68 -13.95
N ALA A 476 -3.46 -13.55 -14.64
CA ALA A 476 -3.74 -14.20 -15.91
C ALA A 476 -3.48 -15.72 -15.90
N MET A 477 -3.62 -16.38 -14.74
CA MET A 477 -3.48 -17.82 -14.61
C MET A 477 -4.66 -18.54 -15.32
N HIS A 478 -4.32 -19.54 -16.14
CA HIS A 478 -5.25 -20.28 -17.00
C HIS A 478 -5.60 -21.68 -16.46
N ALA A 479 -4.70 -22.29 -15.69
CA ALA A 479 -4.85 -23.60 -15.05
C ALA A 479 -3.76 -23.82 -13.99
N GLY A 480 -3.86 -24.92 -13.24
CA GLY A 480 -2.92 -25.27 -12.17
C GLY A 480 -3.43 -24.84 -10.80
N ARG A 481 -2.51 -24.71 -9.84
CA ARG A 481 -2.87 -24.39 -8.46
C ARG A 481 -1.84 -23.49 -7.78
N VAL A 482 -2.31 -22.56 -6.94
CA VAL A 482 -1.47 -21.80 -6.01
C VAL A 482 -2.03 -21.97 -4.60
N ILE A 483 -1.19 -22.43 -3.67
CA ILE A 483 -1.52 -22.66 -2.26
C ILE A 483 -0.64 -21.75 -1.42
N VAL A 484 -1.23 -20.88 -0.60
CA VAL A 484 -0.52 -19.97 0.30
C VAL A 484 -0.89 -20.30 1.75
N HIS A 485 0.09 -20.75 2.54
CA HIS A 485 -0.13 -21.11 3.95
C HIS A 485 -0.22 -19.89 4.89
N GLY A 486 0.24 -18.72 4.46
CA GLY A 486 0.11 -17.44 5.15
C GLY A 486 -0.95 -16.53 4.50
N ASP A 487 -0.70 -15.24 4.52
CA ASP A 487 -1.48 -14.23 3.82
C ASP A 487 -0.98 -14.02 2.38
N ALA A 488 -1.85 -13.57 1.49
CA ALA A 488 -1.45 -12.94 0.23
C ALA A 488 -1.76 -11.44 0.27
N ARG A 489 -0.99 -10.62 -0.46
CA ARG A 489 -1.21 -9.16 -0.47
C ARG A 489 -2.18 -8.76 -1.57
N ASP A 490 -2.05 -7.55 -2.11
CA ASP A 490 -3.07 -6.97 -2.96
C ASP A 490 -3.12 -7.67 -4.33
N VAL A 491 -4.28 -7.64 -4.99
CA VAL A 491 -4.43 -8.01 -6.42
C VAL A 491 -4.19 -9.51 -6.72
N ILE A 492 -4.24 -10.38 -5.71
CA ILE A 492 -4.19 -11.84 -5.93
C ILE A 492 -5.33 -12.31 -6.85
N GLY A 493 -5.01 -13.18 -7.80
CA GLY A 493 -5.97 -13.73 -8.77
C GLY A 493 -6.47 -12.70 -9.78
N GLN A 494 -5.66 -11.68 -10.09
CA GLN A 494 -5.95 -10.75 -11.17
C GLN A 494 -6.15 -11.51 -12.49
N ALA A 495 -7.20 -11.17 -13.23
CA ALA A 495 -7.50 -11.77 -14.52
C ALA A 495 -7.50 -13.32 -14.52
N LEU A 496 -7.76 -13.96 -13.36
CA LEU A 496 -7.75 -15.40 -13.20
C LEU A 496 -8.79 -16.04 -14.13
N GLN A 497 -8.34 -16.96 -14.99
CA GLN A 497 -9.13 -17.58 -16.06
C GLN A 497 -9.42 -19.06 -15.82
N GLY A 498 -8.63 -19.71 -14.96
CA GLY A 498 -8.84 -21.09 -14.56
C GLY A 498 -7.83 -21.55 -13.52
N GLY A 499 -8.08 -22.73 -12.95
CA GLY A 499 -7.30 -23.26 -11.83
C GLY A 499 -7.77 -22.74 -10.47
N ASP A 500 -7.05 -23.15 -9.43
CA ASP A 500 -7.43 -22.92 -8.04
C ASP A 500 -6.39 -22.07 -7.30
N ILE A 501 -6.83 -21.05 -6.57
CA ILE A 501 -6.01 -20.28 -5.63
C ILE A 501 -6.56 -20.47 -4.22
N PHE A 502 -5.79 -21.10 -3.34
CA PHE A 502 -6.14 -21.33 -1.95
C PHE A 502 -5.23 -20.55 -1.02
N VAL A 503 -5.81 -19.69 -0.18
CA VAL A 503 -5.08 -18.90 0.81
C VAL A 503 -5.59 -19.30 2.19
N ARG A 504 -4.68 -19.70 3.09
CA ARG A 504 -5.04 -20.01 4.48
C ARG A 504 -5.36 -18.74 5.26
N GLY A 505 -4.57 -17.70 5.06
CA GLY A 505 -4.73 -16.39 5.68
C GLY A 505 -5.65 -15.44 4.93
N SER A 506 -5.37 -14.16 5.10
CA SER A 506 -6.16 -13.07 4.51
C SER A 506 -5.55 -12.62 3.17
N VAL A 507 -6.37 -11.95 2.36
CA VAL A 507 -5.96 -11.35 1.09
C VAL A 507 -6.11 -9.83 1.14
N GLY A 508 -5.29 -9.14 0.35
CA GLY A 508 -5.32 -7.68 0.25
C GLY A 508 -6.45 -7.12 -0.60
N ASN A 509 -6.28 -5.87 -1.01
CA ASN A 509 -7.22 -5.10 -1.82
C ASN A 509 -7.34 -5.69 -3.23
N ARG A 510 -8.51 -5.59 -3.87
CA ARG A 510 -8.76 -6.02 -5.27
C ARG A 510 -8.48 -7.50 -5.56
N ALA A 511 -8.61 -8.37 -4.57
CA ALA A 511 -8.50 -9.81 -4.79
C ALA A 511 -9.55 -10.29 -5.81
N GLY A 512 -9.13 -11.05 -6.82
CA GLY A 512 -9.98 -11.57 -7.89
C GLY A 512 -10.45 -10.54 -8.92
N ILE A 513 -9.78 -9.38 -9.01
CA ILE A 513 -10.12 -8.36 -10.01
C ILE A 513 -10.02 -8.92 -11.44
N GLN A 514 -11.06 -8.70 -12.26
CA GLN A 514 -11.18 -9.21 -13.64
C GLN A 514 -11.12 -10.75 -13.78
N MET A 515 -11.38 -11.50 -12.69
CA MET A 515 -11.55 -12.95 -12.75
C MET A 515 -12.65 -13.29 -13.77
N ARG A 516 -12.40 -14.25 -14.68
CA ARG A 516 -13.31 -14.54 -15.79
C ARG A 516 -13.35 -16.02 -16.10
N GLU A 517 -14.52 -16.53 -16.45
CA GLU A 517 -14.73 -17.92 -16.83
C GLU A 517 -14.77 -18.04 -18.36
N TYR A 518 -14.22 -19.13 -18.90
CA TYR A 518 -14.34 -19.43 -20.33
C TYR A 518 -14.59 -20.92 -20.56
N ARG A 519 -15.78 -21.24 -21.08
CA ARG A 519 -16.25 -22.61 -21.35
C ARG A 519 -16.13 -23.48 -20.08
N GLU A 520 -15.35 -24.56 -20.14
CA GLU A 520 -15.18 -25.49 -19.03
C GLU A 520 -14.24 -24.96 -17.93
N ARG A 521 -13.51 -23.86 -18.19
CA ARG A 521 -12.51 -23.32 -17.26
C ARG A 521 -13.16 -22.38 -16.26
N LYS A 522 -13.45 -22.93 -15.08
CA LYS A 522 -14.04 -22.22 -13.95
C LYS A 522 -12.97 -21.90 -12.90
N PRO A 523 -12.49 -20.66 -12.81
CA PRO A 523 -11.53 -20.28 -11.78
C PRO A 523 -12.15 -20.32 -10.38
N CYS A 524 -11.38 -20.75 -9.39
CA CYS A 524 -11.80 -20.81 -8.00
C CYS A 524 -10.76 -20.17 -7.08
N MET A 525 -11.22 -19.30 -6.18
CA MET A 525 -10.38 -18.72 -5.13
C MET A 525 -11.04 -18.89 -3.76
N ILE A 526 -10.34 -19.50 -2.81
CA ILE A 526 -10.83 -19.71 -1.44
C ILE A 526 -9.84 -19.11 -0.45
N VAL A 527 -10.36 -18.26 0.44
CA VAL A 527 -9.59 -17.49 1.41
C VAL A 527 -10.07 -17.84 2.81
N GLY A 528 -9.16 -18.32 3.65
CA GLY A 528 -9.45 -18.71 5.02
C GLY A 528 -9.64 -17.52 5.95
N GLY A 529 -8.98 -16.40 5.70
CA GLY A 529 -9.08 -15.16 6.46
C GLY A 529 -10.18 -14.23 5.96
N ARG A 530 -9.80 -12.96 5.75
CA ARG A 530 -10.64 -11.89 5.20
C ARG A 530 -10.08 -11.33 3.89
N ALA A 531 -10.88 -10.53 3.20
CA ALA A 531 -10.45 -9.69 2.08
C ALA A 531 -10.57 -8.20 2.42
N ASP A 532 -9.75 -7.35 1.79
CA ASP A 532 -9.91 -5.88 1.85
C ASP A 532 -10.90 -5.39 0.77
N ASP A 533 -10.86 -4.10 0.41
CA ASP A 533 -11.81 -3.47 -0.52
C ASP A 533 -11.70 -4.09 -1.94
N TYR A 534 -12.75 -3.90 -2.75
CA TYR A 534 -12.84 -4.29 -4.17
C TYR A 534 -12.70 -5.80 -4.48
N LEU A 535 -13.11 -6.67 -3.55
CA LEU A 535 -13.16 -8.12 -3.80
C LEU A 535 -14.00 -8.43 -5.06
N GLY A 536 -13.44 -9.13 -6.05
CA GLY A 536 -14.15 -9.53 -7.27
C GLY A 536 -14.58 -8.37 -8.18
N GLU A 537 -13.85 -7.25 -8.16
CA GLU A 537 -14.08 -6.12 -9.07
C GLU A 537 -13.97 -6.57 -10.54
N TYR A 538 -14.94 -6.21 -11.39
CA TYR A 538 -15.05 -6.62 -12.79
C TYR A 538 -15.04 -8.14 -13.03
N MET A 539 -15.48 -8.93 -12.04
CA MET A 539 -15.59 -10.38 -12.16
C MET A 539 -16.64 -10.77 -13.21
N ALA A 540 -16.27 -11.67 -14.12
CA ALA A 540 -17.06 -12.15 -15.24
C ALA A 540 -17.26 -13.68 -15.23
N GLY A 541 -17.05 -14.34 -14.08
CA GLY A 541 -17.22 -15.78 -13.92
C GLY A 541 -16.34 -16.36 -12.81
N GLY A 542 -16.56 -17.64 -12.46
CA GLY A 542 -15.83 -18.32 -11.40
C GLY A 542 -16.44 -18.18 -9.99
N ILE A 543 -15.67 -18.61 -8.99
CA ILE A 543 -16.09 -18.68 -7.59
C ILE A 543 -15.04 -18.02 -6.69
N ILE A 544 -15.49 -17.15 -5.79
CA ILE A 544 -14.68 -16.63 -4.69
C ILE A 544 -15.37 -16.99 -3.37
N ALA A 545 -14.64 -17.54 -2.40
CA ALA A 545 -15.16 -17.82 -1.06
C ALA A 545 -14.27 -17.26 0.06
N ILE A 546 -14.85 -16.52 1.00
CA ILE A 546 -14.18 -15.94 2.17
C ILE A 546 -14.72 -16.56 3.45
N LEU A 547 -13.87 -17.24 4.21
CA LEU A 547 -14.29 -18.14 5.28
C LEU A 547 -14.09 -17.59 6.69
N GLY A 548 -13.14 -16.69 6.97
CA GLY A 548 -12.91 -16.18 8.33
C GLY A 548 -12.63 -17.25 9.39
N LEU A 549 -11.84 -18.27 9.08
CA LEU A 549 -11.44 -19.39 9.96
C LEU A 549 -10.69 -18.93 11.23
N ASN A 550 -10.07 -17.76 11.21
CA ASN A 550 -9.38 -17.17 12.36
C ASN A 550 -10.24 -16.27 13.24
N ARG A 551 -11.54 -16.14 12.96
CA ARG A 551 -12.40 -15.30 13.80
C ARG A 551 -12.40 -15.82 15.23
N ARG A 552 -12.18 -14.92 16.19
CA ARG A 552 -12.63 -15.17 17.57
C ARG A 552 -14.15 -15.27 17.55
N ARG A 553 -14.74 -16.15 18.37
CA ARG A 553 -16.19 -16.41 18.41
C ARG A 553 -17.08 -15.15 18.53
N ASN A 554 -16.55 -14.03 19.03
CA ASN A 554 -17.29 -12.78 19.26
C ASN A 554 -16.90 -11.65 18.28
N HIS A 555 -16.21 -11.95 17.17
CA HIS A 555 -15.91 -10.94 16.16
C HIS A 555 -17.14 -10.71 15.29
N GLU A 556 -17.72 -9.51 15.27
CA GLU A 556 -18.97 -9.18 14.54
C GLU A 556 -18.75 -8.47 13.20
N GLY A 557 -17.50 -8.21 12.80
CA GLY A 557 -17.20 -7.46 11.58
C GLY A 557 -17.39 -8.25 10.27
N SER A 558 -17.59 -7.53 9.17
CA SER A 558 -17.57 -8.08 7.81
C SER A 558 -16.20 -8.69 7.48
N LEU A 559 -16.20 -9.84 6.79
CA LEU A 559 -15.00 -10.51 6.30
C LEU A 559 -14.52 -10.00 4.95
N ALA A 560 -15.23 -9.06 4.33
CA ALA A 560 -14.78 -8.35 3.14
C ALA A 560 -14.73 -6.86 3.41
N GLY A 561 -13.81 -6.16 2.74
CA GLY A 561 -13.86 -4.72 2.65
C GLY A 561 -15.04 -4.25 1.79
N ARG A 562 -15.02 -2.98 1.46
CA ARG A 562 -16.06 -2.34 0.67
C ARG A 562 -15.93 -2.61 -0.82
N PHE A 563 -17.01 -2.37 -1.53
CA PHE A 563 -17.12 -2.42 -2.99
C PHE A 563 -16.94 -3.82 -3.58
N ALA A 564 -17.31 -4.85 -2.81
CA ALA A 564 -17.31 -6.22 -3.28
C ALA A 564 -18.21 -6.37 -4.52
N GLY A 565 -17.72 -7.04 -5.56
CA GLY A 565 -18.44 -7.27 -6.80
C GLY A 565 -18.59 -6.04 -7.71
N THR A 566 -17.87 -4.93 -7.48
CA THR A 566 -18.00 -3.73 -8.31
C THR A 566 -17.79 -4.03 -9.79
N GLY A 567 -18.78 -3.76 -10.65
CA GLY A 567 -18.71 -4.05 -12.08
C GLY A 567 -18.78 -5.53 -12.44
N MET A 568 -19.21 -6.39 -11.51
CA MET A 568 -19.39 -7.83 -11.73
C MET A 568 -20.50 -8.09 -12.74
N VAL A 569 -20.23 -8.97 -13.70
CA VAL A 569 -21.16 -9.39 -14.76
C VAL A 569 -21.37 -10.91 -14.82
N GLY A 570 -20.60 -11.68 -14.06
CA GLY A 570 -20.73 -13.14 -13.95
C GLY A 570 -20.02 -13.71 -12.70
N GLY A 571 -20.34 -14.97 -12.37
CA GLY A 571 -19.74 -15.69 -11.23
C GLY A 571 -20.52 -15.55 -9.91
N LYS A 572 -19.98 -16.10 -8.82
CA LYS A 572 -20.52 -15.98 -7.46
C LYS A 572 -19.43 -15.72 -6.43
N ILE A 573 -19.70 -14.81 -5.49
CA ILE A 573 -18.85 -14.55 -4.31
C ILE A 573 -19.61 -14.97 -3.05
N PHE A 574 -18.98 -15.78 -2.21
CA PHE A 574 -19.53 -16.28 -0.95
C PHE A 574 -18.72 -15.73 0.22
N ILE A 575 -19.36 -15.00 1.13
CA ILE A 575 -18.68 -14.39 2.28
C ILE A 575 -19.35 -14.89 3.55
N ARG A 576 -18.61 -15.59 4.43
CA ARG A 576 -19.15 -16.20 5.67
C ARG A 576 -19.35 -15.18 6.80
N SER A 577 -19.98 -14.06 6.46
CA SER A 577 -20.40 -12.98 7.35
C SER A 577 -21.45 -12.15 6.62
N MET A 578 -22.29 -11.45 7.37
CA MET A 578 -23.14 -10.42 6.78
C MET A 578 -22.25 -9.29 6.23
N VAL A 579 -22.47 -8.94 4.96
CA VAL A 579 -21.92 -7.73 4.32
C VAL A 579 -23.07 -6.76 4.13
N ARG A 580 -22.87 -5.49 4.45
CA ARG A 580 -23.91 -4.47 4.29
C ARG A 580 -24.08 -4.14 2.81
N ASP A 581 -25.31 -3.82 2.40
CA ASP A 581 -25.62 -3.53 1.00
C ASP A 581 -24.89 -2.28 0.47
N ASP A 582 -24.60 -1.30 1.34
CA ASP A 582 -23.82 -0.10 0.99
C ASP A 582 -22.30 -0.36 0.85
N GLU A 583 -21.86 -1.58 1.14
CA GLU A 583 -20.51 -2.08 0.94
C GLU A 583 -20.41 -3.00 -0.30
N VAL A 584 -21.50 -3.27 -1.02
CA VAL A 584 -21.53 -4.07 -2.25
C VAL A 584 -21.63 -3.17 -3.47
N GLY A 585 -20.81 -3.46 -4.48
CA GLY A 585 -20.71 -2.64 -5.69
C GLY A 585 -20.24 -1.21 -5.41
N LEU A 586 -20.51 -0.30 -6.35
CA LEU A 586 -20.24 1.12 -6.17
C LEU A 586 -21.55 1.90 -6.13
N PRO A 587 -22.29 1.86 -4.99
CA PRO A 587 -23.58 2.53 -4.91
C PRO A 587 -23.41 4.05 -4.98
N PRO A 588 -24.40 4.78 -5.54
CA PRO A 588 -24.40 6.24 -5.52
C PRO A 588 -24.37 6.78 -4.09
N PRO A 589 -23.80 7.97 -3.85
CA PRO A 589 -23.82 8.60 -2.53
C PRO A 589 -25.24 8.75 -1.99
N ARG A 590 -25.43 8.47 -0.69
CA ARG A 590 -26.74 8.55 -0.04
C ARG A 590 -27.41 9.91 -0.22
N GLU A 591 -26.65 10.99 -0.09
CA GLU A 591 -27.15 12.36 -0.26
C GLU A 591 -27.66 12.61 -1.68
N ASP A 592 -27.00 12.09 -2.70
CA ASP A 592 -27.46 12.19 -4.09
C ASP A 592 -28.79 11.45 -4.29
N VAL A 593 -28.92 10.26 -3.71
CA VAL A 593 -30.19 9.50 -3.72
C VAL A 593 -31.29 10.27 -3.02
N LEU A 594 -31.03 10.84 -1.84
CA LEU A 594 -32.00 11.63 -1.07
C LEU A 594 -32.42 12.90 -1.81
N ASN A 595 -31.47 13.63 -2.41
CA ASN A 595 -31.72 14.82 -3.21
C ASN A 595 -32.57 14.48 -4.45
N TYR A 596 -32.28 13.35 -5.10
CA TYR A 596 -33.07 12.87 -6.23
C TYR A 596 -34.50 12.51 -5.82
N LEU A 597 -34.67 11.78 -4.71
CA LEU A 597 -35.99 11.46 -4.15
C LEU A 597 -36.77 12.72 -3.78
N TYR A 598 -36.09 13.74 -3.24
CA TYR A 598 -36.70 15.02 -2.93
C TYR A 598 -37.17 15.74 -4.20
N SER A 599 -36.37 15.74 -5.28
CA SER A 599 -36.81 16.26 -6.58
C SER A 599 -38.06 15.55 -7.10
N LEU A 600 -38.10 14.21 -7.03
CA LEU A 600 -39.27 13.43 -7.45
C LEU A 600 -40.52 13.76 -6.62
N HIS A 601 -40.34 14.07 -5.33
CA HIS A 601 -41.42 14.52 -4.47
C HIS A 601 -41.95 15.90 -4.90
N LEU A 602 -41.05 16.85 -5.17
CA LEU A 602 -41.42 18.19 -5.65
C LEU A 602 -42.13 18.15 -7.02
N ASP A 603 -41.73 17.22 -7.89
CA ASP A 603 -42.34 17.01 -9.20
C ASP A 603 -43.68 16.25 -9.14
N GLY A 604 -44.16 15.89 -7.94
CA GLY A 604 -45.41 15.15 -7.72
C GLY A 604 -45.36 13.67 -8.15
N MET A 605 -44.17 13.15 -8.52
CA MET A 605 -43.97 11.75 -8.92
C MET A 605 -43.84 10.81 -7.72
N LEU A 606 -43.60 11.35 -6.53
CA LEU A 606 -43.53 10.63 -5.26
C LEU A 606 -44.41 11.33 -4.22
N GLY A 607 -45.43 10.64 -3.72
CA GLY A 607 -46.32 11.18 -2.70
C GLY A 607 -45.60 11.43 -1.36
N ALA A 608 -46.19 12.27 -0.51
CA ALA A 608 -45.57 12.68 0.75
C ALA A 608 -45.40 11.52 1.75
N GLU A 609 -46.29 10.52 1.69
CA GLU A 609 -46.21 9.32 2.53
C GLU A 609 -45.12 8.38 2.05
N GLU A 610 -45.05 8.11 0.74
CA GLU A 610 -44.02 7.29 0.13
C GLU A 610 -42.63 7.91 0.33
N TYR A 611 -42.48 9.22 0.12
CA TYR A 611 -41.23 9.93 0.36
C TYR A 611 -40.76 9.76 1.82
N ARG A 612 -41.66 10.00 2.80
CA ARG A 612 -41.35 9.81 4.23
C ARG A 612 -40.98 8.36 4.57
N SER A 613 -41.62 7.38 3.92
CA SER A 613 -41.34 5.95 4.16
C SER A 613 -39.93 5.53 3.73
N VAL A 614 -39.32 6.24 2.76
CA VAL A 614 -38.03 5.89 2.16
C VAL A 614 -36.88 6.68 2.79
N ILE A 615 -37.02 7.98 3.04
CA ILE A 615 -35.92 8.82 3.55
C ILE A 615 -35.39 8.38 4.93
N GLY A 616 -36.23 7.76 5.75
CA GLY A 616 -35.87 7.24 7.07
C GLY A 616 -35.18 5.88 7.06
N GLN A 617 -35.01 5.25 5.89
CA GLN A 617 -34.43 3.92 5.78
C GLN A 617 -32.92 3.96 5.97
N GLU A 618 -32.36 2.96 6.66
CA GLU A 618 -30.92 2.84 6.86
C GLU A 618 -30.18 2.64 5.54
N THR A 619 -30.74 1.86 4.61
CA THR A 619 -30.20 1.65 3.26
C THR A 619 -31.15 2.21 2.19
N LEU A 620 -30.55 2.79 1.14
CA LEU A 620 -31.23 3.29 -0.06
C LEU A 620 -30.66 2.59 -1.31
N ASP A 621 -30.55 1.27 -1.26
CA ASP A 621 -30.03 0.46 -2.35
C ASP A 621 -31.08 0.22 -3.46
N TYR A 622 -30.62 -0.30 -4.59
CA TYR A 622 -31.43 -0.56 -5.77
C TYR A 622 -32.68 -1.40 -5.47
N PHE A 623 -32.55 -2.49 -4.70
CA PHE A 623 -33.66 -3.42 -4.47
C PHE A 623 -34.64 -2.91 -3.42
N ALA A 624 -34.15 -2.25 -2.37
CA ALA A 624 -34.99 -1.58 -1.39
C ALA A 624 -35.85 -0.48 -2.04
N LEU A 625 -35.26 0.32 -2.93
CA LEU A 625 -35.99 1.34 -3.68
C LEU A 625 -36.97 0.72 -4.68
N LYS A 626 -36.58 -0.34 -5.41
CA LYS A 626 -37.45 -1.06 -6.35
C LYS A 626 -38.72 -1.58 -5.68
N LYS A 627 -38.60 -2.06 -4.45
CA LYS A 627 -39.71 -2.60 -3.67
C LYS A 627 -40.65 -1.53 -3.13
N ARG A 628 -40.14 -0.34 -2.81
CA ARG A 628 -40.86 0.70 -2.05
C ARG A 628 -41.35 1.87 -2.89
N LEU A 629 -40.73 2.14 -4.03
CA LEU A 629 -41.11 3.25 -4.89
C LEU A 629 -42.17 2.83 -5.92
N PRO A 630 -43.10 3.72 -6.28
CA PRO A 630 -43.95 3.54 -7.45
C PRO A 630 -43.09 3.33 -8.72
N SER A 631 -43.56 2.50 -9.67
CA SER A 631 -42.80 2.14 -10.88
C SER A 631 -42.30 3.36 -11.66
N ILE A 632 -43.08 4.43 -11.72
CA ILE A 632 -42.71 5.69 -12.40
C ILE A 632 -41.51 6.35 -11.71
N ALA A 633 -41.58 6.52 -10.38
CA ALA A 633 -40.48 7.09 -9.59
C ALA A 633 -39.23 6.20 -9.65
N PHE A 634 -39.40 4.88 -9.56
CA PHE A 634 -38.30 3.93 -9.66
C PHE A 634 -37.58 4.00 -11.01
N SER A 635 -38.33 4.05 -12.12
CA SER A 635 -37.75 4.15 -13.48
C SER A 635 -36.86 5.38 -13.71
N LYS A 636 -37.05 6.45 -12.91
CA LYS A 636 -36.21 7.65 -12.97
C LYS A 636 -34.93 7.46 -12.18
N ILE A 637 -35.04 6.99 -10.95
CA ILE A 637 -33.90 6.84 -10.04
C ILE A 637 -33.06 5.59 -10.36
N GLU A 638 -33.60 4.56 -11.02
CA GLU A 638 -32.82 3.36 -11.35
C GLU A 638 -31.59 3.67 -12.23
N ARG A 639 -31.63 4.77 -12.99
CA ARG A 639 -30.56 5.24 -13.87
C ARG A 639 -29.32 5.74 -13.13
N ILE A 640 -29.43 6.07 -11.83
CA ILE A 640 -28.25 6.41 -11.01
C ILE A 640 -27.58 5.16 -10.40
N PHE A 641 -28.25 4.01 -10.44
CA PHE A 641 -27.74 2.73 -9.96
C PHE A 641 -27.28 1.78 -11.08
N SER A 642 -27.75 2.00 -12.31
CA SER A 642 -27.53 1.11 -13.45
C SER A 642 -27.08 1.87 -14.69
N GLY A 643 -26.30 1.22 -15.54
CA GLY A 643 -25.78 1.78 -16.79
C GLY A 643 -25.73 0.73 -17.90
N LYS A 644 -25.43 1.14 -19.14
CA LYS A 644 -25.42 0.24 -20.31
C LYS A 644 -24.60 -1.05 -20.10
N TYR A 645 -23.53 -0.97 -19.30
CA TYR A 645 -22.63 -2.08 -18.99
C TYR A 645 -22.53 -2.40 -17.49
N VAL A 646 -23.42 -1.84 -16.67
CA VAL A 646 -23.43 -2.05 -15.21
C VAL A 646 -24.78 -2.63 -14.81
N LYS A 647 -24.77 -3.93 -14.48
CA LYS A 647 -25.94 -4.62 -13.94
C LYS A 647 -26.03 -4.40 -12.42
N PRO A 648 -27.24 -4.32 -11.85
CA PRO A 648 -27.41 -4.40 -10.42
C PRO A 648 -26.79 -5.70 -9.88
N ILE A 649 -26.25 -5.64 -8.67
CA ILE A 649 -25.61 -6.78 -8.01
C ILE A 649 -26.50 -7.15 -6.83
N SER A 650 -26.95 -8.40 -6.75
CA SER A 650 -27.69 -8.90 -5.60
C SER A 650 -26.75 -9.32 -4.48
N SER A 651 -27.12 -9.04 -3.23
CA SER A 651 -26.44 -9.45 -2.01
C SER A 651 -27.43 -10.00 -1.00
N ASP A 652 -27.40 -11.32 -0.77
CA ASP A 652 -28.32 -11.98 0.17
C ASP A 652 -27.55 -12.70 1.27
N TYR A 653 -27.81 -12.37 2.54
CA TYR A 653 -27.26 -13.11 3.68
C TYR A 653 -28.16 -14.29 4.07
N ARG A 654 -27.81 -15.50 3.62
CA ARG A 654 -28.66 -16.70 3.72
C ARG A 654 -27.86 -18.00 3.79
N GLU A 655 -28.57 -19.10 4.03
CA GLU A 655 -28.01 -20.44 3.83
C GLU A 655 -27.85 -20.71 2.33
N LEU A 656 -26.89 -21.58 1.99
CA LEU A 656 -26.63 -22.00 0.62
C LEU A 656 -27.83 -22.79 0.10
N ASP A 657 -28.21 -22.56 -1.15
CA ASP A 657 -29.16 -23.45 -1.83
C ASP A 657 -28.50 -24.79 -2.22
N SER A 658 -29.27 -25.74 -2.75
CA SER A 658 -28.75 -27.07 -3.11
C SER A 658 -27.66 -27.04 -4.19
N ASP A 659 -27.69 -26.07 -5.10
CA ASP A 659 -26.71 -25.97 -6.19
C ASP A 659 -25.43 -25.30 -5.70
N GLU A 660 -25.56 -24.24 -4.90
CA GLU A 660 -24.47 -23.57 -4.22
C GLU A 660 -23.77 -24.46 -3.21
N TYR A 661 -24.53 -25.26 -2.46
CA TYR A 661 -23.99 -26.25 -1.52
C TYR A 661 -23.11 -27.25 -2.26
N ARG A 662 -23.62 -27.89 -3.32
CA ARG A 662 -22.83 -28.85 -4.12
C ARG A 662 -21.61 -28.20 -4.76
N LEU A 663 -21.76 -26.97 -5.23
CA LEU A 663 -20.68 -26.20 -5.84
C LEU A 663 -19.55 -25.94 -4.84
N LEU A 664 -19.88 -25.48 -3.62
CA LEU A 664 -18.89 -25.18 -2.60
C LEU A 664 -18.36 -26.42 -1.89
N GLU A 665 -19.16 -27.45 -1.65
CA GLU A 665 -18.77 -28.66 -0.93
C GLU A 665 -17.54 -29.32 -1.58
N SER A 666 -17.57 -29.50 -2.90
CA SER A 666 -16.44 -30.08 -3.64
C SER A 666 -15.16 -29.26 -3.50
N ARG A 667 -15.27 -27.93 -3.57
CA ARG A 667 -14.14 -27.00 -3.53
C ARG A 667 -13.59 -26.81 -2.12
N LEU A 668 -14.46 -26.79 -1.12
CA LEU A 668 -14.09 -26.71 0.28
C LEU A 668 -13.48 -28.02 0.77
N THR A 669 -13.92 -29.18 0.28
CA THR A 669 -13.30 -30.47 0.64
C THR A 669 -11.82 -30.46 0.31
N ASP A 670 -11.49 -30.07 -0.93
CA ASP A 670 -10.12 -29.94 -1.41
C ASP A 670 -9.31 -28.89 -0.64
N TYR A 671 -9.91 -27.73 -0.33
CA TYR A 671 -9.27 -26.71 0.52
C TYR A 671 -8.95 -27.23 1.93
N PHE A 672 -9.89 -27.93 2.55
CA PHE A 672 -9.73 -28.46 3.91
C PHE A 672 -8.69 -29.58 3.96
N GLU A 673 -8.68 -30.47 2.97
CA GLU A 673 -7.63 -31.49 2.81
C GLU A 673 -6.26 -30.85 2.59
N THR A 674 -6.17 -29.85 1.72
CA THR A 674 -4.93 -29.12 1.41
C THR A 674 -4.28 -28.52 2.67
N PHE A 675 -5.08 -27.97 3.58
CA PHE A 675 -4.58 -27.37 4.82
C PHE A 675 -4.67 -28.28 6.05
N GLY A 676 -5.09 -29.54 5.91
CA GLY A 676 -5.22 -30.48 7.02
C GLY A 676 -6.21 -30.02 8.10
N LEU A 677 -7.30 -29.38 7.70
CA LEU A 677 -8.32 -28.82 8.60
C LEU A 677 -9.32 -29.89 9.05
N THR A 678 -9.88 -29.73 10.24
CA THR A 678 -10.75 -30.76 10.84
C THR A 678 -12.11 -30.86 10.16
N LYS A 679 -12.67 -32.08 10.09
CA LYS A 679 -14.05 -32.33 9.62
C LYS A 679 -15.11 -31.52 10.38
N ARG A 680 -14.94 -31.35 11.70
CA ARG A 680 -15.84 -30.52 12.51
C ARG A 680 -15.89 -29.06 12.04
N LEU A 681 -14.74 -28.49 11.72
CA LEU A 681 -14.66 -27.13 11.18
C LEU A 681 -15.27 -27.05 9.77
N PHE A 682 -15.11 -28.10 8.97
CA PHE A 682 -15.74 -28.18 7.64
C PHE A 682 -17.26 -28.13 7.76
N GLU A 683 -17.83 -28.97 8.62
CA GLU A 683 -19.27 -29.00 8.90
C GLU A 683 -19.76 -27.64 9.39
N GLU A 684 -19.05 -27.01 10.32
CA GLU A 684 -19.38 -25.65 10.80
C GLU A 684 -19.39 -24.62 9.66
N VAL A 685 -18.41 -24.66 8.76
CA VAL A 685 -18.28 -23.71 7.65
C VAL A 685 -19.37 -23.91 6.61
N ILE A 686 -19.60 -25.14 6.13
CA ILE A 686 -20.54 -25.40 5.04
C ILE A 686 -22.00 -25.17 5.46
N THR A 687 -22.33 -25.38 6.74
CA THR A 687 -23.69 -25.11 7.28
C THR A 687 -23.88 -23.67 7.76
N SER A 688 -22.87 -22.80 7.63
CA SER A 688 -23.00 -21.40 8.00
C SER A 688 -23.84 -20.62 6.99
N LYS A 689 -24.33 -19.44 7.42
CA LYS A 689 -24.87 -18.45 6.49
C LYS A 689 -23.75 -17.69 5.77
N PHE A 690 -23.99 -17.37 4.51
CA PHE A 690 -23.11 -16.59 3.65
C PHE A 690 -23.86 -15.39 3.09
N THR A 691 -23.17 -14.26 2.94
CA THR A 691 -23.59 -13.25 1.97
C THR A 691 -23.18 -13.77 0.60
N VAL A 692 -24.18 -14.03 -0.25
CA VAL A 692 -24.00 -14.46 -1.62
C VAL A 692 -24.15 -13.25 -2.52
N ILE A 693 -23.08 -12.91 -3.25
CA ILE A 693 -23.05 -11.80 -4.19
C ILE A 693 -22.99 -12.36 -5.61
N ALA A 694 -23.92 -11.92 -6.46
CA ALA A 694 -23.99 -12.30 -7.88
C ALA A 694 -24.60 -11.17 -8.73
N PRO A 695 -24.38 -11.15 -10.05
CA PRO A 695 -25.09 -10.25 -10.94
C PRO A 695 -26.59 -10.54 -10.89
N TYR A 696 -27.41 -9.50 -10.87
CA TYR A 696 -28.85 -9.65 -10.98
C TYR A 696 -29.22 -10.17 -12.37
N GLU A 697 -29.81 -11.36 -12.42
CA GLU A 697 -30.48 -11.87 -13.61
C GLU A 697 -31.85 -11.20 -13.71
N SER A 698 -31.93 -10.08 -14.44
CA SER A 698 -33.23 -9.66 -14.93
C SER A 698 -33.71 -10.74 -15.89
N THR A 699 -34.91 -11.28 -15.65
CA THR A 699 -35.70 -11.93 -16.70
C THR A 699 -35.98 -10.88 -17.77
N ILE A 700 -35.04 -10.64 -18.67
CA ILE A 700 -35.29 -9.91 -19.91
C ILE A 700 -36.11 -10.90 -20.75
N PRO A 701 -37.35 -10.57 -21.15
CA PRO A 701 -38.10 -11.39 -22.10
C PRO A 701 -37.22 -11.63 -23.33
N GLU A 702 -37.25 -12.85 -23.88
CA GLU A 702 -36.47 -13.32 -25.03
C GLU A 702 -36.75 -12.56 -26.34
N ILE A 703 -36.60 -11.23 -26.38
CA ILE A 703 -36.97 -10.40 -27.54
C ILE A 703 -35.78 -10.20 -28.50
N HIS A 704 -34.54 -10.47 -28.09
CA HIS A 704 -33.35 -10.19 -28.92
C HIS A 704 -32.57 -11.40 -29.45
N ARG A 705 -33.13 -12.62 -29.43
CA ARG A 705 -32.56 -13.77 -30.16
C ARG A 705 -33.05 -13.90 -31.61
N ALA A 706 -34.01 -13.08 -32.05
CA ALA A 706 -34.58 -13.18 -33.40
C ALA A 706 -33.82 -12.39 -34.50
N GLU A 707 -32.90 -11.49 -34.16
CA GLU A 707 -32.26 -10.61 -35.16
C GLU A 707 -30.85 -11.04 -35.61
N SER A 708 -30.39 -12.22 -35.23
CA SER A 708 -29.07 -12.76 -35.65
C SER A 708 -29.15 -13.95 -36.63
N GLN A 709 -30.34 -14.23 -37.18
CA GLN A 709 -30.55 -15.27 -38.20
C GLN A 709 -30.91 -14.75 -39.60
N VAL A 710 -30.74 -13.45 -39.88
CA VAL A 710 -31.01 -12.89 -41.22
C VAL A 710 -29.80 -12.13 -41.76
N VAL A 711 -28.64 -12.79 -41.85
CA VAL A 711 -27.56 -12.44 -42.78
C VAL A 711 -26.80 -13.72 -43.15
N GLU A 712 -27.43 -14.59 -43.93
CA GLU A 712 -26.75 -15.60 -44.76
C GLU A 712 -27.73 -16.00 -45.88
N GLU A 713 -27.75 -15.20 -46.94
CA GLU A 713 -28.09 -15.59 -48.33
C GLU A 713 -27.12 -14.90 -49.27
#